data_AF-A0A4P5XEM3-F1
#
_entry.id   AF-A0A4P5XEM3-F1
#
_cell.length_a   1.000
_cell.length_b   1.000
_cell.length_c   1.000
_cell.angle_alpha   90.00
_cell.angle_beta   90.00
_cell.angle_gamma   90.00
#
_symmetry.space_group_name_H-M   'P 1'
#
loop_
_entity.id
_entity.type
_entity.pdbx_description
1 polymer ?
#
loop_
_entity_poly.entity_id
_entity_poly.type
_entity_poly.pdbx_seq_one_letter_code
_entity_poly.pdbx_strand_id
1 'polypeptide(L)'
;MASERRRATPLNQPESEGQTSANPPASGEQDDMLRMLGEFETGLGSLKQLFIQRQALQSQLKAREDELAQRDMQLASKTSELETLMRQFEAQAHELDGSRADLAKREEELTKQRKTLEAAAKANQESHERDQAAVEQASKEINKQRAALEAQAQELARRAGELDERRKMLQAAGEKLDARSKELAAHAQQLEQERGEIERLRSDVSTREAQLAKAQAEFGDANARLNEMEQTLQRERERHAYASRQLSEEHTSALKQLDKQLQDAVASVKQWQSESQKWEKESTQNAQQAAAFEKHAASLEAQAAQQANRVSEFESKAAEFEKQAQYQQHVASDAAENFARVARRFDETSTELQQAREQLGNVTGELQAQMSVVAALQIRVDEKSHEVEHLSKLLDDVRTDNATQTHELGANAQTIEQQAKSLAALEQELAGVRSGSGTLEQKLHAATQELGQLREKFNIATKDAASSAKAAAQLREQNKQLEDHVGNLWQMISQEQASASDAADKWKSEIEANRKQYEESQAQLDASGRELAHALRDVERLKEEAATFVREREELSVRHAKEREQLIADLHAKLSEERLNWEKVAKNTLDSALTEARSQSQMGVHERVCELTEQLDRERDDKHSLVTNLRDVVEEYEQLWSIERGETVRLHEVTSRLSGETSEADQVVNMLRSKLKEEVEHRKSLREQIEDMNTRLEESAARISQLQSANVGVEPDAGKFQERGPRLHSGYSGWRSAESLARRDGRVRLMRRLVRDQVDKVRKGGEALRRRYEQTEQVLKQRAELSSARQRIIEAEQRLQSSKAKTKSGVLMLSAVATVAILGGLSWALAQQLAPSRFMATSMITADGRGRELNAKELSEWKTYHEKVLNDPRFHQIAGERYARVGMAELSSPAAVKQLIDTRLNADQRNPGEMVLTLTGYGSTRTERELDVLTVAFTSQANAAQTARVDGSVTKIAEAAKTGNEPLDNTRLYWALAMLGTGLVVCFGTALLLWKKLAGAKTKFEHDTQVAQLLDDAKWGTPEFLKETEVPKQKQNEQQRKAA
;
A
#
# COMPACT_ATOMS: atom_id res chain seq x y z
N MET A 1 76.11 39.27 -48.42
CA MET A 1 75.64 40.37 -49.30
C MET A 1 75.93 41.70 -48.60
N ALA A 2 75.44 42.83 -49.11
CA ALA A 2 75.64 44.18 -48.55
C ALA A 2 74.95 44.36 -47.15
N SER A 3 75.10 45.46 -46.41
CA SER A 3 75.57 46.83 -46.77
C SER A 3 75.92 47.70 -45.54
N GLU A 4 76.88 48.64 -45.72
CA GLU A 4 76.92 50.01 -45.13
C GLU A 4 77.01 50.18 -43.57
N ARG A 5 77.53 51.28 -42.96
CA ARG A 5 78.03 52.59 -43.45
C ARG A 5 78.94 53.32 -42.40
N ARG A 6 80.07 53.93 -42.84
CA ARG A 6 80.73 55.24 -42.44
C ARG A 6 80.93 55.57 -40.92
N ARG A 7 81.94 56.29 -40.39
CA ARG A 7 83.02 57.25 -40.83
C ARG A 7 84.02 57.40 -39.63
N ALA A 8 85.16 58.14 -39.57
CA ALA A 8 85.89 59.07 -40.46
C ALA A 8 87.45 59.05 -40.25
N THR A 9 88.07 60.20 -39.88
CA THR A 9 89.53 60.58 -39.94
C THR A 9 89.76 61.95 -39.24
N PRO A 10 90.94 62.66 -39.19
CA PRO A 10 92.40 62.32 -39.36
C PRO A 10 93.46 63.10 -38.46
N LEU A 11 94.79 62.88 -38.71
CA LEU A 11 95.99 63.79 -38.60
C LEU A 11 96.52 64.22 -37.18
N ASN A 12 97.84 64.32 -36.88
CA ASN A 12 98.96 64.95 -37.63
C ASN A 12 100.42 64.52 -37.21
N GLN A 13 101.45 65.05 -37.91
CA GLN A 13 102.89 64.65 -38.08
C GLN A 13 103.95 65.46 -37.20
N PRO A 14 105.29 65.63 -37.53
CA PRO A 14 106.45 64.68 -37.57
C PRO A 14 107.85 65.21 -37.04
N GLU A 15 108.93 64.42 -37.25
CA GLU A 15 110.35 64.75 -37.66
C GLU A 15 111.30 65.76 -36.93
N SER A 16 112.60 65.38 -36.77
CA SER A 16 113.76 65.92 -37.56
C SER A 16 115.17 65.51 -37.04
N GLU A 17 116.21 65.66 -37.89
CA GLU A 17 117.67 65.48 -37.60
C GLU A 17 118.50 66.67 -38.17
N GLY A 18 119.76 66.94 -37.74
CA GLY A 18 120.69 67.82 -38.51
C GLY A 18 121.92 68.55 -37.87
N GLN A 19 123.13 68.01 -38.09
CA GLN A 19 124.40 68.65 -38.57
C GLN A 19 125.08 69.97 -38.01
N THR A 20 126.26 69.79 -37.35
CA THR A 20 127.65 70.35 -37.59
C THR A 20 128.07 71.84 -37.82
N SER A 21 129.17 72.31 -37.15
CA SER A 21 130.46 72.88 -37.71
C SER A 21 131.05 74.30 -37.32
N ALA A 22 132.17 74.31 -36.56
CA ALA A 22 133.50 75.03 -36.72
C ALA A 22 133.82 76.58 -36.63
N ASN A 23 134.72 76.94 -35.65
CA ASN A 23 135.99 77.77 -35.68
C ASN A 23 136.09 79.22 -36.27
N PRO A 24 137.24 79.98 -36.21
CA PRO A 24 138.51 79.99 -35.40
C PRO A 24 138.76 81.40 -34.71
N PRO A 25 139.88 82.21 -34.80
CA PRO A 25 141.37 82.07 -34.77
C PRO A 25 142.19 83.09 -33.85
N ALA A 26 143.54 82.96 -33.77
CA ALA A 26 144.63 83.99 -33.59
C ALA A 26 144.78 84.87 -32.30
N SER A 27 145.96 85.41 -31.88
CA SER A 27 147.41 85.19 -32.14
C SER A 27 148.32 86.05 -31.19
N GLY A 28 149.60 85.68 -30.95
CA GLY A 28 150.64 86.60 -30.41
C GLY A 28 151.80 85.95 -29.60
N GLU A 29 153.05 86.36 -29.85
CA GLU A 29 154.28 85.90 -29.15
C GLU A 29 155.04 87.07 -28.48
N GLN A 30 156.02 86.74 -27.63
CA GLN A 30 157.06 87.63 -27.06
C GLN A 30 156.62 88.78 -26.13
N ASP A 31 156.41 88.46 -24.85
CA ASP A 31 156.64 89.41 -23.73
C ASP A 31 157.15 88.66 -22.47
N ASP A 32 158.06 87.70 -22.70
CA ASP A 32 158.61 86.82 -21.66
C ASP A 32 159.68 87.51 -20.82
N MET A 33 159.30 87.91 -19.60
CA MET A 33 160.05 87.72 -18.34
C MET A 33 159.45 88.54 -17.19
N LEU A 34 158.80 89.67 -17.49
CA LEU A 34 158.19 90.55 -16.47
C LEU A 34 156.88 89.98 -15.91
N ARG A 35 156.28 88.98 -16.58
CA ARG A 35 155.01 88.34 -16.19
C ARG A 35 155.12 87.45 -14.95
N MET A 36 156.27 86.80 -14.74
CA MET A 36 156.46 85.76 -13.70
C MET A 36 156.26 86.25 -12.26
N LEU A 37 156.34 87.55 -11.99
CA LEU A 37 156.08 88.09 -10.64
C LEU A 37 154.58 88.32 -10.35
N GLY A 38 153.74 88.54 -11.36
CA GLY A 38 152.27 88.56 -11.20
C GLY A 38 151.64 87.16 -11.14
N GLU A 39 152.35 86.16 -11.67
CA GLU A 39 151.90 84.76 -11.73
C GLU A 39 151.93 84.05 -10.36
N PHE A 40 152.72 84.54 -9.40
CA PHE A 40 152.76 83.98 -8.05
C PHE A 40 151.54 84.34 -7.19
N GLU A 41 151.07 85.59 -7.19
CA GLU A 41 149.86 85.97 -6.44
C GLU A 41 148.59 85.37 -7.07
N THR A 42 148.51 85.36 -8.41
CA THR A 42 147.41 84.71 -9.13
C THR A 42 147.43 83.18 -8.97
N GLY A 43 148.61 82.55 -8.89
CA GLY A 43 148.78 81.13 -8.57
C GLY A 43 148.27 80.73 -7.18
N LEU A 44 148.39 81.62 -6.18
CA LEU A 44 147.89 81.36 -4.82
C LEU A 44 146.36 81.58 -4.74
N GLY A 45 145.82 82.52 -5.51
CA GLY A 45 144.38 82.67 -5.73
C GLY A 45 143.76 81.44 -6.42
N SER A 46 144.37 80.96 -7.51
CA SER A 46 143.87 79.82 -8.28
C SER A 46 143.89 78.51 -7.48
N LEU A 47 144.90 78.28 -6.62
CA LEU A 47 144.93 77.12 -5.73
C LEU A 47 143.73 77.08 -4.77
N LYS A 48 143.33 78.24 -4.23
CA LYS A 48 142.16 78.38 -3.35
C LYS A 48 140.85 78.15 -4.11
N GLN A 49 140.78 78.64 -5.35
CA GLN A 49 139.64 78.46 -6.25
C GLN A 49 139.49 77.00 -6.70
N LEU A 50 140.61 76.30 -6.97
CA LEU A 50 140.67 74.87 -7.24
C LEU A 50 140.22 74.01 -6.06
N PHE A 51 140.52 74.42 -4.81
CA PHE A 51 140.02 73.72 -3.63
C PHE A 51 138.50 73.80 -3.52
N ILE A 52 137.92 75.00 -3.69
CA ILE A 52 136.47 75.22 -3.71
C ILE A 52 135.82 74.44 -4.87
N GLN A 53 136.42 74.47 -6.06
CA GLN A 53 135.96 73.73 -7.23
C GLN A 53 136.00 72.21 -7.01
N ARG A 54 137.05 71.68 -6.34
CA ARG A 54 137.14 70.27 -5.98
C ARG A 54 136.07 69.86 -4.96
N GLN A 55 135.82 70.69 -3.95
CA GLN A 55 134.78 70.44 -2.96
C GLN A 55 133.37 70.48 -3.59
N ALA A 56 133.13 71.42 -4.51
CA ALA A 56 131.91 71.48 -5.31
C ALA A 56 131.75 70.22 -6.17
N LEU A 57 132.79 69.79 -6.89
CA LEU A 57 132.77 68.55 -7.69
C LEU A 57 132.54 67.30 -6.83
N GLN A 58 133.10 67.22 -5.62
CA GLN A 58 132.81 66.13 -4.68
C GLN A 58 131.35 66.14 -4.22
N SER A 59 130.75 67.31 -3.97
CA SER A 59 129.32 67.41 -3.65
C SER A 59 128.42 67.01 -4.83
N GLN A 60 128.81 67.34 -6.06
CA GLN A 60 128.10 66.96 -7.28
C GLN A 60 128.22 65.46 -7.58
N LEU A 61 129.42 64.88 -7.41
CA LEU A 61 129.63 63.44 -7.54
C LEU A 61 128.79 62.68 -6.52
N LYS A 62 128.82 63.08 -5.24
CA LYS A 62 127.99 62.43 -4.22
C LYS A 62 126.49 62.56 -4.51
N ALA A 63 126.03 63.75 -4.94
CA ALA A 63 124.63 63.93 -5.36
C ALA A 63 124.25 63.04 -6.56
N ARG A 64 125.19 62.74 -7.48
CA ARG A 64 124.97 61.78 -8.57
C ARG A 64 125.01 60.32 -8.10
N GLU A 65 125.86 59.97 -7.13
CA GLU A 65 125.87 58.65 -6.49
C GLU A 65 124.54 58.39 -5.77
N ASP A 66 124.05 59.36 -4.99
CA ASP A 66 122.75 59.31 -4.31
C ASP A 66 121.58 59.23 -5.33
N GLU A 67 121.63 59.98 -6.44
CA GLU A 67 120.64 59.93 -7.53
C GLU A 67 120.64 58.59 -8.30
N LEU A 68 121.81 57.96 -8.47
CA LEU A 68 121.93 56.63 -9.08
C LEU A 68 121.40 55.54 -8.14
N ALA A 69 121.79 55.57 -6.86
CA ALA A 69 121.25 54.64 -5.86
C ALA A 69 119.72 54.74 -5.74
N GLN A 70 119.15 55.94 -5.87
CA GLN A 70 117.70 56.14 -5.91
C GLN A 70 117.06 55.53 -7.17
N ARG A 71 117.72 55.61 -8.34
CA ARG A 71 117.25 54.92 -9.56
C ARG A 71 117.32 53.41 -9.43
N ASP A 72 118.39 52.87 -8.88
CA ASP A 72 118.56 51.43 -8.71
C ASP A 72 117.49 50.86 -7.75
N MET A 73 117.14 51.59 -6.69
CA MET A 73 116.00 51.24 -5.83
C MET A 73 114.64 51.28 -6.57
N GLN A 74 114.42 52.24 -7.47
CA GLN A 74 113.19 52.30 -8.29
C GLN A 74 113.15 51.19 -9.36
N LEU A 75 114.29 50.78 -9.91
CA LEU A 75 114.37 49.64 -10.81
C LEU A 75 114.08 48.34 -10.06
N ALA A 76 114.67 48.16 -8.87
CA ALA A 76 114.44 47.01 -8.01
C ALA A 76 112.95 46.88 -7.57
N SER A 77 112.29 47.99 -7.23
CA SER A 77 110.85 47.95 -6.92
C SER A 77 110.05 47.51 -8.15
N LYS A 78 110.30 48.11 -9.32
CA LYS A 78 109.60 47.77 -10.56
C LYS A 78 109.84 46.35 -11.04
N THR A 79 111.03 45.77 -10.83
CA THR A 79 111.24 44.34 -11.11
C THR A 79 110.42 43.46 -10.17
N SER A 80 110.30 43.81 -8.88
CA SER A 80 109.45 43.06 -7.94
C SER A 80 107.95 43.20 -8.23
N GLU A 81 107.51 44.37 -8.71
CA GLU A 81 106.15 44.61 -9.20
C GLU A 81 105.86 43.75 -10.44
N LEU A 82 106.80 43.69 -11.40
CA LEU A 82 106.69 42.85 -12.61
C LEU A 82 106.68 41.35 -12.29
N GLU A 83 107.55 40.86 -11.40
CA GLU A 83 107.49 39.45 -10.94
C GLU A 83 106.16 39.12 -10.28
N THR A 84 105.60 40.06 -9.50
CA THR A 84 104.31 39.87 -8.83
C THR A 84 103.17 39.80 -9.86
N LEU A 85 103.20 40.67 -10.87
CA LEU A 85 102.25 40.64 -11.99
C LEU A 85 102.37 39.36 -12.83
N MET A 86 103.59 38.89 -13.11
CA MET A 86 103.80 37.62 -13.83
C MET A 86 103.17 36.44 -13.09
N ARG A 87 103.41 36.31 -11.77
CA ARG A 87 102.78 35.24 -10.96
C ARG A 87 101.25 35.35 -10.90
N GLN A 88 100.69 36.57 -11.00
CA GLN A 88 99.25 36.77 -11.11
C GLN A 88 98.70 36.30 -12.47
N PHE A 89 99.40 36.59 -13.57
CA PHE A 89 99.02 36.07 -14.90
C PHE A 89 99.17 34.55 -15.01
N GLU A 90 100.21 33.96 -14.41
CA GLU A 90 100.40 32.50 -14.34
C GLU A 90 99.26 31.82 -13.55
N ALA A 91 98.86 32.39 -12.41
CA ALA A 91 97.71 31.90 -11.64
C ALA A 91 96.39 32.01 -12.43
N GLN A 92 96.15 33.13 -13.12
CA GLN A 92 94.98 33.32 -13.98
C GLN A 92 94.96 32.35 -15.17
N ALA A 93 96.13 32.02 -15.75
CA ALA A 93 96.21 31.03 -16.83
C ALA A 93 95.77 29.63 -16.35
N HIS A 94 96.24 29.18 -15.18
CA HIS A 94 95.82 27.91 -14.60
C HIS A 94 94.33 27.89 -14.20
N GLU A 95 93.77 29.00 -13.72
CA GLU A 95 92.33 29.12 -13.43
C GLU A 95 91.49 29.02 -14.71
N LEU A 96 91.94 29.65 -15.80
CA LEU A 96 91.30 29.55 -17.11
C LEU A 96 91.35 28.12 -17.67
N ASP A 97 92.48 27.41 -17.58
CA ASP A 97 92.57 26.02 -18.05
C ASP A 97 91.80 25.03 -17.16
N GLY A 98 91.71 25.29 -15.85
CA GLY A 98 90.80 24.59 -14.96
C GLY A 98 89.33 24.73 -15.41
N SER A 99 88.88 25.97 -15.67
CA SER A 99 87.50 26.21 -16.13
C SER A 99 87.22 25.52 -17.47
N ARG A 100 88.14 25.59 -18.45
CA ARG A 100 88.04 24.91 -19.76
C ARG A 100 87.81 23.40 -19.62
N ALA A 101 88.49 22.74 -18.68
CA ALA A 101 88.35 21.30 -18.45
C ALA A 101 86.96 20.91 -17.90
N ASP A 102 86.31 21.78 -17.13
CA ASP A 102 84.96 21.55 -16.60
C ASP A 102 83.85 21.92 -17.59
N LEU A 103 84.08 22.90 -18.47
CA LEU A 103 83.19 23.18 -19.61
C LEU A 103 83.00 21.93 -20.49
N ALA A 104 84.11 21.29 -20.90
CA ALA A 104 84.08 20.15 -21.81
C ALA A 104 83.28 18.95 -21.25
N LYS A 105 83.40 18.68 -19.95
CA LYS A 105 82.60 17.66 -19.24
C LYS A 105 81.11 18.00 -19.28
N ARG A 106 80.77 19.28 -19.12
CA ARG A 106 79.39 19.78 -19.10
C ARG A 106 78.73 19.69 -20.47
N GLU A 107 79.46 20.00 -21.54
CA GLU A 107 78.98 19.80 -22.91
C GLU A 107 78.69 18.31 -23.19
N GLU A 108 79.54 17.39 -22.72
CA GLU A 108 79.29 15.95 -22.85
C GLU A 108 78.04 15.49 -22.06
N GLU A 109 77.79 16.06 -20.87
CA GLU A 109 76.58 15.77 -20.10
C GLU A 109 75.31 16.32 -20.79
N LEU A 110 75.33 17.56 -21.27
CA LEU A 110 74.21 18.20 -21.97
C LEU A 110 73.83 17.46 -23.27
N THR A 111 74.81 16.97 -24.04
CA THR A 111 74.52 16.18 -25.26
C THR A 111 73.90 14.81 -24.96
N LYS A 112 74.15 14.23 -23.78
CA LYS A 112 73.47 13.01 -23.31
C LYS A 112 72.03 13.30 -22.88
N GLN A 113 71.82 14.35 -22.08
CA GLN A 113 70.49 14.79 -21.62
C GLN A 113 69.57 15.17 -22.80
N ARG A 114 70.09 15.85 -23.82
CA ARG A 114 69.32 16.18 -25.02
C ARG A 114 68.77 14.94 -25.74
N LYS A 115 69.59 13.89 -25.87
CA LYS A 115 69.18 12.63 -26.53
C LYS A 115 68.11 11.87 -25.75
N THR A 116 68.11 11.91 -24.41
CA THR A 116 67.05 11.27 -23.61
C THR A 116 65.74 12.05 -23.68
N LEU A 117 65.77 13.39 -23.69
CA LEU A 117 64.58 14.23 -23.89
C LEU A 117 63.96 14.05 -25.28
N GLU A 118 64.76 14.02 -26.34
CA GLU A 118 64.26 13.79 -27.72
C GLU A 118 63.63 12.39 -27.89
N ALA A 119 64.07 11.39 -27.12
CA ALA A 119 63.46 10.06 -27.07
C ALA A 119 62.13 10.05 -26.27
N ALA A 120 62.10 10.70 -25.10
CA ALA A 120 60.90 10.79 -24.26
C ALA A 120 59.76 11.55 -24.94
N ALA A 121 60.07 12.63 -25.67
CA ALA A 121 59.09 13.40 -26.42
C ALA A 121 58.35 12.54 -27.48
N LYS A 122 59.08 11.69 -28.21
CA LYS A 122 58.49 10.75 -29.19
C LYS A 122 57.59 9.70 -28.52
N ALA A 123 58.03 9.11 -27.42
CA ALA A 123 57.26 8.11 -26.69
C ALA A 123 55.91 8.68 -26.18
N ASN A 124 55.90 9.92 -25.69
CA ASN A 124 54.67 10.59 -25.26
C ASN A 124 53.72 10.87 -26.45
N GLN A 125 54.24 11.31 -27.60
CA GLN A 125 53.40 11.54 -28.78
C GLN A 125 52.78 10.24 -29.30
N GLU A 126 53.55 9.15 -29.38
CA GLU A 126 53.03 7.83 -29.74
C GLU A 126 51.93 7.32 -28.78
N SER A 127 52.01 7.65 -27.48
CA SER A 127 50.93 7.34 -26.54
C SER A 127 49.67 8.13 -26.88
N HIS A 128 49.81 9.44 -27.11
CA HIS A 128 48.66 10.32 -27.31
C HIS A 128 47.86 9.98 -28.59
N GLU A 129 48.54 9.54 -29.65
CA GLU A 129 47.92 9.05 -30.88
C GLU A 129 47.14 7.72 -30.66
N ARG A 130 47.64 6.83 -29.77
CA ARG A 130 46.92 5.61 -29.36
C ARG A 130 45.68 5.93 -28.53
N ASP A 131 45.79 6.88 -27.61
CA ASP A 131 44.68 7.31 -26.73
C ASP A 131 43.53 7.92 -27.55
N GLN A 132 43.85 8.78 -28.54
CA GLN A 132 42.85 9.35 -29.45
C GLN A 132 42.13 8.26 -30.29
N ALA A 133 42.88 7.29 -30.81
CA ALA A 133 42.31 6.17 -31.55
C ALA A 133 41.38 5.30 -30.68
N ALA A 134 41.72 5.09 -29.40
CA ALA A 134 40.88 4.37 -28.45
C ALA A 134 39.57 5.12 -28.13
N VAL A 135 39.63 6.44 -27.93
CA VAL A 135 38.44 7.30 -27.72
C VAL A 135 37.52 7.27 -28.93
N GLU A 136 38.05 7.33 -30.16
CA GLU A 136 37.25 7.18 -31.38
C GLU A 136 36.52 5.84 -31.42
N GLN A 137 37.20 4.72 -31.13
CA GLN A 137 36.58 3.39 -31.13
C GLN A 137 35.49 3.27 -30.05
N ALA A 138 35.74 3.78 -28.84
CA ALA A 138 34.75 3.81 -27.76
C ALA A 138 33.49 4.60 -28.17
N SER A 139 33.65 5.78 -28.81
CA SER A 139 32.51 6.58 -29.27
C SER A 139 31.64 5.86 -30.32
N LYS A 140 32.26 5.09 -31.22
CA LYS A 140 31.59 4.32 -32.27
C LYS A 140 30.77 3.18 -31.67
N GLU A 141 31.30 2.47 -30.67
CA GLU A 141 30.57 1.41 -29.97
C GLU A 141 29.44 1.96 -29.08
N ILE A 142 29.64 3.09 -28.39
CA ILE A 142 28.56 3.75 -27.61
C ILE A 142 27.38 4.15 -28.51
N ASN A 143 27.65 4.71 -29.69
CA ASN A 143 26.58 5.07 -30.64
C ASN A 143 25.84 3.84 -31.19
N LYS A 144 26.55 2.74 -31.44
CA LYS A 144 25.98 1.44 -31.83
C LYS A 144 25.11 0.85 -30.72
N GLN A 145 25.52 0.95 -29.46
CA GLN A 145 24.72 0.52 -28.30
C GLN A 145 23.45 1.37 -28.11
N ARG A 146 23.52 2.69 -28.32
CA ARG A 146 22.35 3.57 -28.31
C ARG A 146 21.31 3.16 -29.36
N ALA A 147 21.74 2.93 -30.61
CA ALA A 147 20.85 2.47 -31.68
C ALA A 147 20.19 1.11 -31.36
N ALA A 148 20.93 0.18 -30.73
CA ALA A 148 20.39 -1.10 -30.30
C ALA A 148 19.33 -0.97 -29.18
N LEU A 149 19.55 -0.07 -28.20
CA LEU A 149 18.59 0.23 -27.15
C LEU A 149 17.33 0.92 -27.69
N GLU A 150 17.47 1.82 -28.65
CA GLU A 150 16.35 2.50 -29.30
C GLU A 150 15.47 1.52 -30.10
N ALA A 151 16.08 0.57 -30.81
CA ALA A 151 15.35 -0.52 -31.47
C ALA A 151 14.63 -1.44 -30.46
N GLN A 152 15.23 -1.74 -29.30
CA GLN A 152 14.56 -2.49 -28.23
C GLN A 152 13.38 -1.73 -27.63
N ALA A 153 13.49 -0.41 -27.44
CA ALA A 153 12.38 0.43 -26.96
C ALA A 153 11.19 0.43 -27.94
N GLN A 154 11.45 0.45 -29.25
CA GLN A 154 10.42 0.34 -30.29
C GLN A 154 9.71 -1.03 -30.28
N GLU A 155 10.45 -2.15 -30.13
CA GLU A 155 9.86 -3.48 -30.01
C GLU A 155 9.04 -3.65 -28.71
N LEU A 156 9.48 -3.05 -27.60
CA LEU A 156 8.71 -3.04 -26.35
C LEU A 156 7.41 -2.22 -26.48
N ALA A 157 7.45 -1.06 -27.15
CA ALA A 157 6.25 -0.29 -27.46
C ALA A 157 5.28 -1.05 -28.37
N ARG A 158 5.80 -1.78 -29.38
CA ARG A 158 5.01 -2.65 -30.26
C ARG A 158 4.29 -3.75 -29.47
N ARG A 159 5.00 -4.42 -28.55
CA ARG A 159 4.42 -5.46 -27.66
C ARG A 159 3.40 -4.90 -26.67
N ALA A 160 3.59 -3.68 -26.17
CA ALA A 160 2.60 -3.02 -25.31
C ALA A 160 1.26 -2.84 -26.06
N GLY A 161 1.30 -2.40 -27.33
CA GLY A 161 0.13 -2.33 -28.20
C GLY A 161 -0.54 -3.69 -28.43
N GLU A 162 0.24 -4.75 -28.69
CA GLU A 162 -0.29 -6.12 -28.81
C GLU A 162 -0.99 -6.61 -27.53
N LEU A 163 -0.49 -6.23 -26.36
CA LEU A 163 -1.08 -6.59 -25.06
C LEU A 163 -2.38 -5.83 -24.79
N ASP A 164 -2.47 -4.54 -25.12
CA ASP A 164 -3.72 -3.78 -24.98
C ASP A 164 -4.82 -4.26 -25.95
N GLU A 165 -4.48 -4.65 -27.18
CA GLU A 165 -5.46 -5.28 -28.09
C GLU A 165 -5.90 -6.66 -27.60
N ARG A 166 -5.00 -7.48 -27.04
CA ARG A 166 -5.37 -8.71 -26.34
C ARG A 166 -6.28 -8.45 -25.14
N ARG A 167 -6.03 -7.39 -24.38
CA ARG A 167 -6.86 -6.98 -23.24
C ARG A 167 -8.27 -6.58 -23.69
N LYS A 168 -8.42 -5.81 -24.76
CA LYS A 168 -9.73 -5.48 -25.37
C LYS A 168 -10.47 -6.74 -25.83
N MET A 169 -9.77 -7.67 -26.50
CA MET A 169 -10.35 -8.95 -26.93
C MET A 169 -10.81 -9.81 -25.73
N LEU A 170 -10.03 -9.86 -24.64
CA LEU A 170 -10.40 -10.58 -23.42
C LEU A 170 -11.60 -9.93 -22.71
N GLN A 171 -11.68 -8.60 -22.66
CA GLN A 171 -12.84 -7.89 -22.12
C GLN A 171 -14.11 -8.21 -22.93
N ALA A 172 -14.05 -8.09 -24.26
CA ALA A 172 -15.16 -8.42 -25.15
C ALA A 172 -15.54 -9.92 -25.14
N ALA A 173 -14.63 -10.80 -24.74
CA ALA A 173 -14.93 -12.20 -24.46
C ALA A 173 -15.63 -12.39 -23.10
N GLY A 174 -15.21 -11.67 -22.06
CA GLY A 174 -15.87 -11.61 -20.76
C GLY A 174 -17.31 -11.13 -20.86
N GLU A 175 -17.54 -10.01 -21.55
CA GLU A 175 -18.89 -9.45 -21.79
C GLU A 175 -19.83 -10.46 -22.51
N LYS A 176 -19.28 -11.31 -23.39
CA LYS A 176 -20.03 -12.41 -24.05
C LYS A 176 -20.28 -13.61 -23.13
N LEU A 177 -19.39 -13.90 -22.18
CA LEU A 177 -19.61 -14.93 -21.16
C LEU A 177 -20.65 -14.45 -20.14
N ASP A 178 -20.65 -13.17 -19.77
CA ASP A 178 -21.66 -12.55 -18.90
C ASP A 178 -23.04 -12.45 -19.56
N ALA A 179 -23.10 -12.31 -20.89
CA ALA A 179 -24.35 -12.45 -21.64
C ALA A 179 -24.88 -13.89 -21.58
N ARG A 180 -24.01 -14.87 -21.90
CA ARG A 180 -24.36 -16.31 -21.86
C ARG A 180 -24.73 -16.82 -20.47
N SER A 181 -24.10 -16.31 -19.40
CA SER A 181 -24.45 -16.71 -18.03
C SER A 181 -25.86 -16.23 -17.65
N LYS A 182 -26.29 -15.05 -18.14
CA LYS A 182 -27.66 -14.54 -17.99
C LYS A 182 -28.66 -15.33 -18.84
N GLU A 183 -28.32 -15.69 -20.07
CA GLU A 183 -29.13 -16.57 -20.93
C GLU A 183 -29.34 -17.94 -20.26
N LEU A 184 -28.27 -18.57 -19.74
CA LEU A 184 -28.35 -19.84 -19.02
C LEU A 184 -29.12 -19.73 -17.70
N ALA A 185 -28.99 -18.63 -16.97
CA ALA A 185 -29.77 -18.39 -15.75
C ALA A 185 -31.28 -18.22 -16.05
N ALA A 186 -31.63 -17.53 -17.14
CA ALA A 186 -33.01 -17.42 -17.59
C ALA A 186 -33.60 -18.77 -18.02
N HIS A 187 -32.85 -19.59 -18.76
CA HIS A 187 -33.27 -20.96 -19.09
C HIS A 187 -33.38 -21.87 -17.85
N ALA A 188 -32.51 -21.72 -16.85
CA ALA A 188 -32.64 -22.45 -15.59
C ALA A 188 -33.91 -22.05 -14.82
N GLN A 189 -34.27 -20.76 -14.80
CA GLN A 189 -35.54 -20.29 -14.23
C GLN A 189 -36.76 -20.82 -14.99
N GLN A 190 -36.71 -20.86 -16.33
CA GLN A 190 -37.76 -21.45 -17.15
C GLN A 190 -37.94 -22.94 -16.86
N LEU A 191 -36.86 -23.72 -16.76
CA LEU A 191 -36.92 -25.15 -16.46
C LEU A 191 -37.48 -25.42 -15.04
N GLU A 192 -37.19 -24.57 -14.05
CA GLU A 192 -37.78 -24.70 -12.72
C GLU A 192 -39.29 -24.32 -12.70
N GLN A 193 -39.72 -23.39 -13.57
CA GLN A 193 -41.14 -23.08 -13.79
C GLN A 193 -41.87 -24.26 -14.44
N GLU A 194 -41.36 -24.79 -15.56
CA GLU A 194 -41.91 -25.96 -16.26
C GLU A 194 -41.98 -27.19 -15.33
N ARG A 195 -40.96 -27.40 -14.49
CA ARG A 195 -40.95 -28.44 -13.45
C ARG A 195 -42.03 -28.21 -12.38
N GLY A 196 -42.23 -26.97 -11.95
CA GLY A 196 -43.30 -26.60 -11.02
C GLY A 196 -44.71 -26.83 -11.60
N GLU A 197 -44.89 -26.63 -12.90
CA GLU A 197 -46.13 -26.98 -13.61
C GLU A 197 -46.33 -28.49 -13.72
N ILE A 198 -45.27 -29.25 -14.04
CA ILE A 198 -45.32 -30.73 -14.04
C ILE A 198 -45.70 -31.29 -12.67
N GLU A 199 -45.17 -30.75 -11.57
CA GLU A 199 -45.48 -31.26 -10.23
C GLU A 199 -46.90 -30.86 -9.77
N ARG A 200 -47.42 -29.70 -10.19
CA ARG A 200 -48.85 -29.35 -10.04
C ARG A 200 -49.73 -30.34 -10.81
N LEU A 201 -49.43 -30.61 -12.08
CA LEU A 201 -50.18 -31.57 -12.90
C LEU A 201 -50.15 -32.99 -12.31
N ARG A 202 -49.06 -33.38 -11.63
CA ARG A 202 -48.99 -34.64 -10.86
C ARG A 202 -49.91 -34.64 -9.65
N SER A 203 -49.99 -33.53 -8.91
CA SER A 203 -50.94 -33.36 -7.80
C SER A 203 -52.40 -33.42 -8.30
N ASP A 204 -52.71 -32.78 -9.42
CA ASP A 204 -54.03 -32.81 -10.06
C ASP A 204 -54.41 -34.21 -10.57
N VAL A 205 -53.43 -34.99 -11.06
CA VAL A 205 -53.66 -36.39 -11.43
C VAL A 205 -53.88 -37.24 -10.18
N SER A 206 -53.04 -37.12 -9.14
CA SER A 206 -53.16 -37.92 -7.92
C SER A 206 -54.46 -37.64 -7.14
N THR A 207 -54.91 -36.38 -7.11
CA THR A 207 -56.21 -36.02 -6.52
C THR A 207 -57.38 -36.56 -7.35
N ARG A 208 -57.29 -36.58 -8.69
CA ARG A 208 -58.28 -37.26 -9.55
C ARG A 208 -58.26 -38.78 -9.39
N GLU A 209 -57.10 -39.40 -9.21
CA GLU A 209 -56.99 -40.84 -8.89
C GLU A 209 -57.64 -41.16 -7.54
N ALA A 210 -57.43 -40.33 -6.52
CA ALA A 210 -58.09 -40.47 -5.22
C ALA A 210 -59.61 -40.25 -5.30
N GLN A 211 -60.08 -39.29 -6.11
CA GLN A 211 -61.51 -39.09 -6.39
C GLN A 211 -62.12 -40.28 -7.14
N LEU A 212 -61.41 -40.84 -8.13
CA LEU A 212 -61.84 -42.04 -8.86
C LEU A 212 -61.87 -43.27 -7.96
N ALA A 213 -60.89 -43.45 -7.08
CA ALA A 213 -60.88 -44.53 -6.09
C ALA A 213 -62.04 -44.39 -5.08
N LYS A 214 -62.34 -43.17 -4.62
CA LYS A 214 -63.50 -42.88 -3.77
C LYS A 214 -64.81 -43.17 -4.51
N ALA A 215 -64.94 -42.73 -5.76
CA ALA A 215 -66.12 -43.02 -6.58
C ALA A 215 -66.28 -44.53 -6.84
N GLN A 216 -65.18 -45.27 -7.08
CA GLN A 216 -65.20 -46.72 -7.21
C GLN A 216 -65.61 -47.42 -5.91
N ALA A 217 -65.18 -46.92 -4.75
CA ALA A 217 -65.65 -47.41 -3.44
C ALA A 217 -67.15 -47.10 -3.24
N GLU A 218 -67.62 -45.91 -3.58
CA GLU A 218 -69.04 -45.53 -3.52
C GLU A 218 -69.91 -46.34 -4.49
N PHE A 219 -69.41 -46.67 -5.68
CA PHE A 219 -70.05 -47.64 -6.59
C PHE A 219 -70.02 -49.05 -6.02
N GLY A 220 -68.95 -49.46 -5.34
CA GLY A 220 -68.85 -50.73 -4.63
C GLY A 220 -69.90 -50.85 -3.52
N ASP A 221 -70.02 -49.83 -2.67
CA ASP A 221 -71.04 -49.71 -1.62
C ASP A 221 -72.45 -49.64 -2.20
N ALA A 222 -72.68 -48.89 -3.27
CA ALA A 222 -73.98 -48.85 -3.95
C ALA A 222 -74.35 -50.22 -4.54
N ASN A 223 -73.38 -50.95 -5.10
CA ASN A 223 -73.58 -52.31 -5.61
C ASN A 223 -73.77 -53.33 -4.46
N ALA A 224 -73.10 -53.14 -3.32
CA ALA A 224 -73.34 -53.94 -2.11
C ALA A 224 -74.75 -53.70 -1.55
N ARG A 225 -75.21 -52.44 -1.50
CA ARG A 225 -76.59 -52.08 -1.13
C ARG A 225 -77.62 -52.59 -2.15
N LEU A 226 -77.30 -52.65 -3.44
CA LEU A 226 -78.14 -53.30 -4.44
C LEU A 226 -78.24 -54.81 -4.18
N ASN A 227 -77.12 -55.50 -3.93
CA ASN A 227 -77.14 -56.92 -3.56
C ASN A 227 -77.88 -57.17 -2.24
N GLU A 228 -77.77 -56.28 -1.25
CA GLU A 228 -78.55 -56.35 -0.01
C GLU A 228 -80.04 -56.10 -0.27
N MET A 229 -80.39 -55.13 -1.11
CA MET A 229 -81.77 -54.87 -1.51
C MET A 229 -82.37 -56.02 -2.34
N GLU A 230 -81.58 -56.68 -3.20
CA GLU A 230 -81.99 -57.91 -3.85
C GLU A 230 -82.20 -59.05 -2.84
N GLN A 231 -81.34 -59.18 -1.82
CA GLN A 231 -81.55 -60.14 -0.73
C GLN A 231 -82.78 -59.81 0.13
N THR A 232 -83.08 -58.54 0.39
CA THR A 232 -84.33 -58.18 1.09
C THR A 232 -85.53 -58.44 0.20
N LEU A 233 -85.50 -58.10 -1.10
CA LEU A 233 -86.53 -58.47 -2.07
C LEU A 233 -86.71 -60.00 -2.20
N GLN A 234 -85.64 -60.79 -2.08
CA GLN A 234 -85.70 -62.25 -2.07
C GLN A 234 -86.42 -62.75 -0.80
N ARG A 235 -86.05 -62.22 0.38
CA ARG A 235 -86.70 -62.52 1.66
C ARG A 235 -88.16 -62.05 1.69
N GLU A 236 -88.48 -60.92 1.08
CA GLU A 236 -89.86 -60.42 0.91
C GLU A 236 -90.65 -61.31 -0.05
N ARG A 237 -90.06 -61.79 -1.16
CA ARG A 237 -90.68 -62.78 -2.05
C ARG A 237 -90.95 -64.10 -1.32
N GLU A 238 -90.04 -64.56 -0.47
CA GLU A 238 -90.22 -65.75 0.37
C GLU A 238 -91.33 -65.54 1.42
N ARG A 239 -91.38 -64.36 2.07
CA ARG A 239 -92.47 -63.94 2.96
C ARG A 239 -93.81 -63.86 2.24
N HIS A 240 -93.86 -63.32 1.03
CA HIS A 240 -95.07 -63.30 0.20
C HIS A 240 -95.49 -64.71 -0.23
N ALA A 241 -94.55 -65.60 -0.57
CA ALA A 241 -94.86 -67.00 -0.89
C ALA A 241 -95.39 -67.79 0.33
N TYR A 242 -95.02 -67.38 1.55
CA TYR A 242 -95.60 -67.88 2.80
C TYR A 242 -96.99 -67.27 3.05
N ALA A 243 -97.13 -65.95 2.98
CA ALA A 243 -98.38 -65.22 3.20
C ALA A 243 -99.48 -65.62 2.20
N SER A 244 -99.16 -65.81 0.92
CA SER A 244 -100.10 -66.29 -0.10
C SER A 244 -100.65 -67.70 0.17
N ARG A 245 -100.02 -68.49 1.06
CA ARG A 245 -100.55 -69.79 1.50
C ARG A 245 -101.50 -69.69 2.71
N GLN A 246 -101.42 -68.61 3.50
CA GLN A 246 -102.41 -68.33 4.55
C GLN A 246 -103.62 -67.58 3.99
N LEU A 247 -103.39 -66.62 3.08
CA LEU A 247 -104.44 -65.84 2.41
C LEU A 247 -105.48 -66.71 1.69
N SER A 248 -105.10 -67.87 1.12
CA SER A 248 -106.04 -68.80 0.48
C SER A 248 -107.09 -69.40 1.42
N GLU A 249 -106.83 -69.43 2.74
CA GLU A 249 -107.79 -69.89 3.74
C GLU A 249 -108.61 -68.69 4.30
N GLU A 250 -107.97 -67.54 4.49
CA GLU A 250 -108.60 -66.31 5.01
C GLU A 250 -109.55 -65.62 4.00
N HIS A 251 -109.37 -65.85 2.69
CA HIS A 251 -110.20 -65.26 1.61
C HIS A 251 -111.71 -65.58 1.68
N THR A 252 -112.14 -66.50 2.56
CA THR A 252 -113.56 -66.76 2.86
C THR A 252 -114.17 -65.77 3.87
N SER A 253 -113.36 -65.01 4.60
CA SER A 253 -113.77 -64.29 5.81
C SER A 253 -113.75 -62.75 5.72
N ALA A 254 -113.02 -62.21 4.73
CA ALA A 254 -112.66 -60.80 4.65
C ALA A 254 -113.21 -60.07 3.41
N LEU A 255 -114.49 -60.27 3.09
CA LEU A 255 -115.33 -59.22 2.47
C LEU A 255 -115.62 -58.11 3.50
N LYS A 256 -114.51 -57.55 4.00
CA LYS A 256 -114.32 -56.48 5.00
C LYS A 256 -112.98 -55.79 4.66
N GLN A 257 -112.71 -55.37 3.42
CA GLN A 257 -113.52 -54.44 2.62
C GLN A 257 -113.71 -53.09 3.37
N LEU A 258 -113.45 -51.98 2.68
CA LEU A 258 -113.21 -50.61 3.18
C LEU A 258 -111.89 -50.33 3.92
N ASP A 259 -111.48 -51.09 4.94
CA ASP A 259 -110.31 -50.69 5.79
C ASP A 259 -108.99 -50.47 5.01
N LYS A 260 -108.83 -51.20 3.90
CA LYS A 260 -107.71 -51.06 2.97
C LYS A 260 -107.51 -49.64 2.40
N GLN A 261 -108.54 -48.78 2.37
CA GLN A 261 -108.44 -47.43 1.79
C GLN A 261 -107.79 -46.39 2.72
N LEU A 262 -107.57 -46.71 4.01
CA LEU A 262 -106.96 -45.79 4.97
C LEU A 262 -105.43 -45.93 5.09
N GLN A 263 -104.86 -47.07 4.67
CA GLN A 263 -103.43 -47.35 4.88
C GLN A 263 -102.52 -46.74 3.80
N ASP A 264 -102.99 -46.63 2.55
CA ASP A 264 -102.20 -46.07 1.43
C ASP A 264 -101.82 -44.60 1.65
N ALA A 265 -102.63 -43.84 2.41
CA ALA A 265 -102.34 -42.46 2.79
C ALA A 265 -101.22 -42.30 3.84
N VAL A 266 -100.90 -43.36 4.59
CA VAL A 266 -99.86 -43.35 5.64
C VAL A 266 -98.46 -43.62 5.06
N ALA A 267 -98.37 -44.18 3.85
CA ALA A 267 -97.11 -44.50 3.20
C ALA A 267 -96.32 -43.25 2.76
N SER A 268 -97.00 -42.25 2.20
CA SER A 268 -96.37 -41.01 1.68
C SER A 268 -95.72 -40.15 2.76
N VAL A 269 -96.31 -40.11 3.96
CA VAL A 269 -95.80 -39.31 5.11
C VAL A 269 -94.43 -39.83 5.57
N LYS A 270 -94.20 -41.15 5.53
CA LYS A 270 -92.91 -41.75 5.92
C LYS A 270 -91.78 -41.49 4.93
N GLN A 271 -92.10 -41.21 3.66
CA GLN A 271 -91.09 -40.91 2.65
C GLN A 271 -90.39 -39.57 2.93
N TRP A 272 -91.16 -38.51 3.19
CA TRP A 272 -90.64 -37.20 3.62
C TRP A 272 -89.83 -37.26 4.91
N GLN A 273 -90.21 -38.14 5.85
CA GLN A 273 -89.49 -38.33 7.11
C GLN A 273 -88.10 -38.96 6.90
N SER A 274 -87.92 -39.78 5.85
CA SER A 274 -86.61 -40.37 5.49
C SER A 274 -85.67 -39.38 4.80
N GLU A 275 -86.20 -38.45 4.01
CA GLU A 275 -85.43 -37.39 3.36
C GLU A 275 -85.00 -36.33 4.38
N SER A 276 -85.86 -35.98 5.35
CA SER A 276 -85.48 -35.12 6.48
C SER A 276 -84.28 -35.66 7.25
N GLN A 277 -84.27 -36.96 7.58
CA GLN A 277 -83.13 -37.64 8.21
C GLN A 277 -81.88 -37.75 7.32
N LYS A 278 -82.00 -37.53 6.00
CA LYS A 278 -80.86 -37.45 5.08
C LYS A 278 -80.19 -36.08 5.18
N TRP A 279 -80.97 -35.00 5.13
CA TRP A 279 -80.48 -33.64 5.35
C TRP A 279 -79.87 -33.45 6.74
N GLU A 280 -80.45 -34.07 7.77
CA GLU A 280 -79.90 -34.08 9.13
C GLU A 280 -78.53 -34.77 9.19
N LYS A 281 -78.36 -35.90 8.49
CA LYS A 281 -77.07 -36.59 8.37
C LYS A 281 -76.03 -35.79 7.60
N GLU A 282 -76.40 -35.21 6.46
CA GLU A 282 -75.52 -34.33 5.67
C GLU A 282 -75.10 -33.08 6.49
N SER A 283 -76.00 -32.53 7.31
CA SER A 283 -75.69 -31.47 8.28
C SER A 283 -74.68 -31.92 9.36
N THR A 284 -74.89 -33.09 9.99
CA THR A 284 -73.90 -33.63 10.95
C THR A 284 -72.56 -33.98 10.31
N GLN A 285 -72.53 -34.37 9.04
CA GLN A 285 -71.30 -34.64 8.29
C GLN A 285 -70.52 -33.34 8.01
N ASN A 286 -71.21 -32.26 7.65
CA ASN A 286 -70.60 -30.93 7.51
C ASN A 286 -70.10 -30.39 8.86
N ALA A 287 -70.82 -30.63 9.96
CA ALA A 287 -70.34 -30.29 11.31
C ALA A 287 -69.09 -31.11 11.71
N GLN A 288 -69.02 -32.39 11.31
CA GLN A 288 -67.82 -33.22 11.51
C GLN A 288 -66.63 -32.75 10.65
N GLN A 289 -66.87 -32.23 9.43
CA GLN A 289 -65.82 -31.58 8.63
C GLN A 289 -65.33 -30.28 9.29
N ALA A 290 -66.23 -29.44 9.82
CA ALA A 290 -65.83 -28.25 10.58
C ALA A 290 -64.96 -28.61 11.80
N ALA A 291 -65.35 -29.62 12.58
CA ALA A 291 -64.56 -30.14 13.69
C ALA A 291 -63.23 -30.82 13.26
N ALA A 292 -63.12 -31.28 12.01
CA ALA A 292 -61.86 -31.76 11.45
C ALA A 292 -60.92 -30.60 11.07
N PHE A 293 -61.44 -29.52 10.50
CA PHE A 293 -60.67 -28.29 10.27
C PHE A 293 -60.21 -27.64 11.58
N GLU A 294 -61.04 -27.63 12.62
CA GLU A 294 -60.67 -27.15 13.96
C GLU A 294 -59.52 -27.97 14.56
N LYS A 295 -59.56 -29.30 14.44
CA LYS A 295 -58.43 -30.18 14.82
C LYS A 295 -57.18 -29.94 13.97
N HIS A 296 -57.34 -29.62 12.68
CA HIS A 296 -56.20 -29.29 11.82
C HIS A 296 -55.59 -27.93 12.17
N ALA A 297 -56.38 -26.96 12.61
CA ALA A 297 -55.90 -25.69 13.15
C ALA A 297 -55.13 -25.89 14.46
N ALA A 298 -55.68 -26.67 15.41
CA ALA A 298 -55.00 -27.02 16.66
C ALA A 298 -53.69 -27.81 16.41
N SER A 299 -53.64 -28.65 15.37
CA SER A 299 -52.42 -29.33 14.92
C SER A 299 -51.35 -28.34 14.42
N LEU A 300 -51.76 -27.31 13.68
CA LEU A 300 -50.87 -26.25 13.20
C LEU A 300 -50.39 -25.34 14.34
N GLU A 301 -51.22 -25.02 15.33
CA GLU A 301 -50.78 -24.34 16.56
C GLU A 301 -49.78 -25.18 17.37
N ALA A 302 -50.01 -26.50 17.48
CA ALA A 302 -49.08 -27.42 18.13
C ALA A 302 -47.72 -27.48 17.39
N GLN A 303 -47.73 -27.47 16.05
CA GLN A 303 -46.49 -27.36 15.26
C GLN A 303 -45.82 -25.98 15.43
N ALA A 304 -46.57 -24.88 15.48
CA ALA A 304 -46.02 -23.55 15.75
C ALA A 304 -45.33 -23.48 17.13
N ALA A 305 -45.96 -24.05 18.17
CA ALA A 305 -45.36 -24.19 19.49
C ALA A 305 -44.11 -25.08 19.49
N GLN A 306 -44.10 -26.17 18.71
CA GLN A 306 -42.92 -27.02 18.55
C GLN A 306 -41.75 -26.29 17.87
N GLN A 307 -42.02 -25.46 16.85
CA GLN A 307 -40.99 -24.64 16.22
C GLN A 307 -40.50 -23.51 17.15
N ALA A 308 -41.37 -22.89 17.95
CA ALA A 308 -40.97 -21.90 18.96
C ALA A 308 -39.99 -22.50 19.99
N ASN A 309 -40.22 -23.73 20.45
CA ASN A 309 -39.28 -24.44 21.31
C ASN A 309 -37.92 -24.65 20.62
N ARG A 310 -37.89 -25.02 19.34
CA ARG A 310 -36.63 -25.16 18.57
C ARG A 310 -35.89 -23.83 18.40
N VAL A 311 -36.59 -22.70 18.26
CA VAL A 311 -35.97 -21.37 18.25
C VAL A 311 -35.24 -21.12 19.57
N SER A 312 -35.85 -21.42 20.72
CA SER A 312 -35.17 -21.28 22.03
C SER A 312 -33.95 -22.20 22.19
N GLU A 313 -33.97 -23.38 21.55
CA GLU A 313 -32.82 -24.30 21.51
C GLU A 313 -31.65 -23.72 20.66
N PHE A 314 -31.96 -23.02 19.57
CA PHE A 314 -30.97 -22.29 18.77
C PHE A 314 -30.45 -21.04 19.50
N GLU A 315 -31.28 -20.31 20.25
CA GLU A 315 -30.85 -19.19 21.10
C GLU A 315 -29.89 -19.68 22.21
N SER A 316 -30.17 -20.83 22.83
CA SER A 316 -29.27 -21.47 23.80
C SER A 316 -27.91 -21.81 23.17
N LYS A 317 -27.89 -22.36 21.95
CA LYS A 317 -26.65 -22.68 21.22
C LYS A 317 -25.89 -21.43 20.77
N ALA A 318 -26.59 -20.35 20.39
CA ALA A 318 -25.97 -19.06 20.11
C ALA A 318 -25.26 -18.49 21.35
N ALA A 319 -25.86 -18.61 22.54
CA ALA A 319 -25.24 -18.21 23.80
C ALA A 319 -24.03 -19.09 24.22
N GLU A 320 -23.95 -20.34 23.76
CA GLU A 320 -22.75 -21.17 23.91
C GLU A 320 -21.64 -20.77 22.93
N PHE A 321 -21.98 -20.49 21.66
CA PHE A 321 -21.02 -19.94 20.70
C PHE A 321 -20.48 -18.56 21.12
N GLU A 322 -21.29 -17.70 21.75
CA GLU A 322 -20.83 -16.42 22.30
C GLU A 322 -19.80 -16.62 23.43
N LYS A 323 -20.03 -17.57 24.35
CA LYS A 323 -19.04 -17.95 25.38
C LYS A 323 -17.76 -18.53 24.76
N GLN A 324 -17.89 -19.33 23.69
CA GLN A 324 -16.73 -19.88 22.98
C GLN A 324 -15.92 -18.79 22.26
N ALA A 325 -16.59 -17.77 21.71
CA ALA A 325 -15.94 -16.59 21.15
C ALA A 325 -15.24 -15.75 22.23
N GLN A 326 -15.86 -15.54 23.39
CA GLN A 326 -15.24 -14.88 24.55
C GLN A 326 -14.01 -15.65 25.07
N TYR A 327 -14.05 -16.99 25.07
CA TYR A 327 -12.89 -17.82 25.39
C TYR A 327 -11.75 -17.66 24.36
N GLN A 328 -12.05 -17.67 23.05
CA GLN A 328 -11.04 -17.40 22.03
C GLN A 328 -10.48 -15.97 22.09
N GLN A 329 -11.29 -14.98 22.48
CA GLN A 329 -10.82 -13.62 22.73
C GLN A 329 -9.83 -13.54 23.89
N HIS A 330 -10.02 -14.34 24.95
CA HIS A 330 -9.02 -14.49 26.02
C HIS A 330 -7.73 -15.16 25.52
N VAL A 331 -7.82 -16.28 24.79
CA VAL A 331 -6.64 -16.96 24.22
C VAL A 331 -5.85 -16.03 23.28
N ALA A 332 -6.54 -15.21 22.48
CA ALA A 332 -5.92 -14.20 21.63
C ALA A 332 -5.25 -13.06 22.43
N SER A 333 -5.80 -12.69 23.59
CA SER A 333 -5.20 -11.73 24.52
C SER A 333 -3.90 -12.28 25.13
N ASP A 334 -3.90 -13.53 25.60
CA ASP A 334 -2.73 -14.17 26.19
C ASP A 334 -1.61 -14.40 25.15
N ALA A 335 -1.99 -14.73 23.91
CA ALA A 335 -1.06 -14.76 22.78
C ALA A 335 -0.46 -13.37 22.50
N ALA A 336 -1.29 -12.31 22.48
CA ALA A 336 -0.82 -10.94 22.29
C ALA A 336 0.11 -10.46 23.42
N GLU A 337 -0.12 -10.86 24.68
CA GLU A 337 0.78 -10.53 25.79
C GLU A 337 2.14 -11.24 25.66
N ASN A 338 2.14 -12.50 25.21
CA ASN A 338 3.38 -13.22 24.92
C ASN A 338 4.15 -12.59 23.75
N PHE A 339 3.48 -12.20 22.65
CA PHE A 339 4.12 -11.42 21.59
C PHE A 339 4.67 -10.07 22.10
N ALA A 340 3.96 -9.37 22.99
CA ALA A 340 4.44 -8.14 23.62
C ALA A 340 5.60 -8.38 24.63
N ARG A 341 5.86 -9.63 25.02
CA ARG A 341 6.99 -10.05 25.85
C ARG A 341 8.21 -10.41 25.00
N VAL A 342 7.99 -11.06 23.85
CA VAL A 342 9.03 -11.30 22.82
C VAL A 342 9.50 -9.99 22.19
N ALA A 343 8.57 -9.08 21.86
CA ALA A 343 8.90 -7.75 21.32
C ALA A 343 9.82 -6.95 22.26
N ARG A 344 9.58 -6.98 23.58
CA ARG A 344 10.45 -6.32 24.56
C ARG A 344 11.88 -6.89 24.58
N ARG A 345 12.04 -8.22 24.48
CA ARG A 345 13.38 -8.85 24.33
C ARG A 345 14.07 -8.48 23.01
N PHE A 346 13.30 -8.28 21.94
CA PHE A 346 13.83 -7.80 20.67
C PHE A 346 14.28 -6.33 20.77
N ASP A 347 13.51 -5.47 21.44
CA ASP A 347 13.93 -4.09 21.72
C ASP A 347 15.19 -4.04 22.61
N GLU A 348 15.26 -4.87 23.66
CA GLU A 348 16.44 -4.99 24.53
C GLU A 348 17.70 -5.39 23.73
N THR A 349 17.66 -6.52 23.00
CA THR A 349 18.80 -6.99 22.17
C THR A 349 19.14 -6.04 21.02
N SER A 350 18.16 -5.28 20.49
CA SER A 350 18.39 -4.20 19.53
C SER A 350 19.18 -3.04 20.15
N THR A 351 18.91 -2.66 21.40
CA THR A 351 19.71 -1.64 22.10
C THR A 351 21.12 -2.12 22.45
N GLU A 352 21.30 -3.40 22.77
CA GLU A 352 22.63 -4.01 22.97
C GLU A 352 23.46 -4.01 21.67
N LEU A 353 22.84 -4.38 20.54
CA LEU A 353 23.46 -4.27 19.21
C LEU A 353 23.79 -2.83 18.83
N GLN A 354 22.95 -1.86 19.21
CA GLN A 354 23.22 -0.44 18.96
C GLN A 354 24.41 0.06 19.81
N GLN A 355 24.53 -0.34 21.08
CA GLN A 355 25.69 -0.03 21.92
C GLN A 355 26.97 -0.68 21.41
N ALA A 356 26.91 -1.96 20.97
CA ALA A 356 28.05 -2.62 20.33
C ALA A 356 28.48 -1.90 19.02
N ARG A 357 27.52 -1.36 18.27
CA ARG A 357 27.78 -0.55 17.07
C ARG A 357 28.40 0.82 17.39
N GLU A 358 28.01 1.47 18.49
CA GLU A 358 28.68 2.68 18.98
C GLU A 358 30.11 2.40 19.47
N GLN A 359 30.35 1.27 20.14
CA GLN A 359 31.70 0.84 20.52
C GLN A 359 32.58 0.57 19.29
N LEU A 360 32.07 -0.11 18.26
CA LEU A 360 32.75 -0.25 16.97
C LEU A 360 32.97 1.10 16.27
N GLY A 361 32.03 2.04 16.39
CA GLY A 361 32.17 3.42 15.91
C GLY A 361 33.33 4.17 16.57
N ASN A 362 33.47 4.03 17.89
CA ASN A 362 34.58 4.62 18.64
C ASN A 362 35.93 3.99 18.25
N VAL A 363 36.01 2.66 18.13
CA VAL A 363 37.23 1.95 17.71
C VAL A 363 37.62 2.27 16.26
N THR A 364 36.65 2.44 15.35
CA THR A 364 36.93 2.92 13.98
C THR A 364 37.30 4.40 13.95
N GLY A 365 36.77 5.22 14.85
CA GLY A 365 37.23 6.60 15.07
C GLY A 365 38.68 6.68 15.55
N GLU A 366 39.08 5.85 16.51
CA GLU A 366 40.48 5.73 16.96
C GLU A 366 41.39 5.22 15.83
N LEU A 367 40.97 4.21 15.07
CA LEU A 367 41.72 3.71 13.92
C LEU A 367 41.87 4.77 12.82
N GLN A 368 40.82 5.56 12.57
CA GLN A 368 40.84 6.68 11.61
C GLN A 368 41.71 7.84 12.11
N ALA A 369 41.79 8.08 13.42
CA ALA A 369 42.73 9.01 14.03
C ALA A 369 44.18 8.51 13.94
N GLN A 370 44.44 7.22 14.12
CA GLN A 370 45.76 6.62 13.86
C GLN A 370 46.13 6.71 12.38
N MET A 371 45.18 6.47 11.46
CA MET A 371 45.38 6.68 10.02
C MET A 371 45.64 8.16 9.67
N SER A 372 45.04 9.13 10.38
CA SER A 372 45.33 10.55 10.14
C SER A 372 46.71 10.96 10.69
N VAL A 373 47.20 10.32 11.77
CA VAL A 373 48.60 10.44 12.20
C VAL A 373 49.55 9.82 11.18
N VAL A 374 49.23 8.65 10.61
CA VAL A 374 50.01 8.05 9.50
C VAL A 374 50.00 8.96 8.27
N ALA A 375 48.87 9.56 7.91
CA ALA A 375 48.78 10.53 6.81
C ALA A 375 49.57 11.82 7.10
N ALA A 376 49.57 12.32 8.35
CA ALA A 376 50.39 13.47 8.75
C ALA A 376 51.89 13.16 8.76
N LEU A 377 52.28 11.90 9.01
CA LEU A 377 53.66 11.43 8.83
C LEU A 377 54.01 11.27 7.36
N GLN A 378 53.09 10.78 6.52
CA GLN A 378 53.26 10.71 5.06
C GLN A 378 53.45 12.11 4.47
N ILE A 379 52.58 13.07 4.81
CA ILE A 379 52.71 14.49 4.42
C ILE A 379 54.08 15.05 4.83
N ARG A 380 54.61 14.67 6.01
CA ARG A 380 55.95 15.11 6.46
C ARG A 380 57.10 14.42 5.71
N VAL A 381 56.91 13.20 5.23
CA VAL A 381 57.85 12.52 4.32
C VAL A 381 57.80 13.19 2.95
N ASP A 382 56.61 13.50 2.44
CA ASP A 382 56.39 14.18 1.17
C ASP A 382 56.93 15.62 1.20
N GLU A 383 56.76 16.34 2.32
CA GLU A 383 57.33 17.67 2.60
C GLU A 383 58.87 17.62 2.62
N LYS A 384 59.49 16.60 3.22
CA LYS A 384 60.94 16.39 3.12
C LYS A 384 61.39 15.94 1.72
N SER A 385 60.56 15.25 0.96
CA SER A 385 60.81 15.01 -0.46
C SER A 385 60.76 16.32 -1.27
N HIS A 386 59.85 17.24 -0.93
CA HIS A 386 59.77 18.57 -1.54
C HIS A 386 60.95 19.47 -1.14
N GLU A 387 61.48 19.36 0.09
CA GLU A 387 62.76 20.01 0.45
C GLU A 387 63.92 19.47 -0.39
N VAL A 388 64.01 18.15 -0.59
CA VAL A 388 65.03 17.53 -1.46
C VAL A 388 64.85 17.96 -2.93
N GLU A 389 63.61 18.04 -3.42
CA GLU A 389 63.29 18.48 -4.78
C GLU A 389 63.53 19.99 -4.97
N HIS A 390 63.31 20.81 -3.94
CA HIS A 390 63.65 22.24 -3.93
C HIS A 390 65.17 22.44 -3.88
N LEU A 391 65.91 21.62 -3.14
CA LEU A 391 67.38 21.62 -3.16
C LEU A 391 67.91 21.12 -4.51
N SER A 392 67.23 20.18 -5.17
CA SER A 392 67.53 19.80 -6.55
C SER A 392 67.28 20.96 -7.52
N LYS A 393 66.17 21.69 -7.37
CA LYS A 393 65.91 22.91 -8.16
C LYS A 393 66.97 23.98 -7.96
N LEU A 394 67.39 24.25 -6.72
CA LEU A 394 68.51 25.19 -6.46
C LEU A 394 69.81 24.71 -7.11
N LEU A 395 70.05 23.39 -7.13
CA LEU A 395 71.19 22.80 -7.83
C LEU A 395 71.07 22.99 -9.34
N ASP A 396 69.88 22.84 -9.92
CA ASP A 396 69.58 23.00 -11.35
C ASP A 396 69.54 24.47 -11.79
N ASP A 397 69.16 25.42 -10.93
CA ASP A 397 69.26 26.87 -11.17
C ASP A 397 70.73 27.31 -11.20
N VAL A 398 71.55 26.86 -10.23
CA VAL A 398 73.01 27.00 -10.30
C VAL A 398 73.58 26.26 -11.53
N ARG A 399 72.87 25.26 -12.04
CA ARG A 399 73.25 24.52 -13.26
C ARG A 399 72.96 25.30 -14.54
N THR A 400 71.88 26.10 -14.59
CA THR A 400 71.51 26.97 -15.71
C THR A 400 72.33 28.27 -15.76
N ASP A 401 72.65 28.88 -14.62
CA ASP A 401 73.57 30.03 -14.55
C ASP A 401 74.99 29.69 -14.99
N ASN A 402 75.46 28.47 -14.70
CA ASN A 402 76.69 27.96 -15.30
C ASN A 402 76.49 27.66 -16.80
N ALA A 403 75.32 27.18 -17.23
CA ALA A 403 75.08 26.83 -18.63
C ALA A 403 75.12 28.06 -19.56
N THR A 404 74.62 29.21 -19.11
CA THR A 404 74.76 30.48 -19.85
C THR A 404 76.22 30.89 -19.99
N GLN A 405 77.03 30.82 -18.92
CA GLN A 405 78.48 31.03 -19.01
C GLN A 405 79.18 30.04 -19.96
N THR A 406 78.76 28.76 -19.98
CA THR A 406 79.34 27.78 -20.91
C THR A 406 79.07 28.11 -22.37
N HIS A 407 77.91 28.70 -22.68
CA HIS A 407 77.53 29.08 -24.04
C HIS A 407 78.37 30.25 -24.58
N GLU A 408 78.88 31.12 -23.72
CA GLU A 408 79.82 32.20 -24.09
C GLU A 408 81.25 31.68 -24.29
N LEU A 409 81.66 30.65 -23.54
CA LEU A 409 83.01 30.09 -23.59
C LEU A 409 83.19 29.04 -24.71
N GLY A 410 82.15 28.28 -25.06
CA GLY A 410 82.16 27.35 -26.21
C GLY A 410 82.45 28.04 -27.55
N ALA A 411 82.05 29.31 -27.69
CA ALA A 411 82.40 30.14 -28.86
C ALA A 411 83.91 30.40 -29.00
N ASN A 412 84.66 30.37 -27.90
CA ASN A 412 86.11 30.58 -27.88
C ASN A 412 86.91 29.28 -28.04
N ALA A 413 86.31 28.13 -27.70
CA ALA A 413 86.98 26.82 -27.72
C ALA A 413 87.40 26.36 -29.14
N GLN A 414 86.57 26.63 -30.16
CA GLN A 414 86.85 26.25 -31.56
C GLN A 414 88.13 26.89 -32.14
N THR A 415 88.62 27.98 -31.53
CA THR A 415 89.89 28.61 -31.92
C THR A 415 91.13 27.89 -31.37
N ILE A 416 90.98 27.10 -30.30
CA ILE A 416 92.09 26.49 -29.54
C ILE A 416 92.42 25.08 -30.07
N GLU A 417 91.45 24.37 -30.66
CA GLU A 417 91.64 23.02 -31.24
C GLU A 417 92.74 22.98 -32.33
N GLN A 418 92.98 24.10 -33.03
CA GLN A 418 94.08 24.21 -34.00
C GLN A 418 95.47 24.28 -33.35
N GLN A 419 95.57 24.69 -32.08
CA GLN A 419 96.84 24.82 -31.36
C GLN A 419 97.25 23.54 -30.63
N ALA A 420 96.30 22.73 -30.16
CA ALA A 420 96.55 21.54 -29.33
C ALA A 420 97.51 20.48 -29.95
N LYS A 421 97.74 20.50 -31.27
CA LYS A 421 98.65 19.57 -31.96
C LYS A 421 100.14 19.80 -31.67
N SER A 422 100.54 20.89 -31.02
CA SER A 422 101.94 21.16 -30.66
C SER A 422 102.34 20.72 -29.24
N LEU A 423 101.38 20.48 -28.33
CA LEU A 423 101.63 20.29 -26.90
C LEU A 423 101.75 18.83 -26.44
N ALA A 424 101.65 17.85 -27.35
CA ALA A 424 101.82 16.42 -27.05
C ALA A 424 103.27 15.99 -26.72
N ALA A 425 104.19 16.93 -26.51
CA ALA A 425 105.62 16.70 -26.30
C ALA A 425 106.11 17.04 -24.87
N LEU A 426 105.20 17.41 -23.96
CA LEU A 426 105.52 17.77 -22.57
C LEU A 426 104.58 17.06 -21.57
N GLU A 427 104.99 17.08 -20.30
CA GLU A 427 104.19 16.74 -19.11
C GLU A 427 103.69 15.30 -19.00
N GLN A 428 104.63 14.39 -19.27
CA GLN A 428 104.75 13.09 -18.59
C GLN A 428 105.04 13.23 -17.06
N GLU A 429 104.66 14.34 -16.39
CA GLU A 429 105.28 14.79 -15.12
C GLU A 429 104.32 15.33 -14.04
N LEU A 430 103.02 14.98 -14.03
CA LEU A 430 102.12 15.40 -12.94
C LEU A 430 101.28 14.27 -12.30
N ALA A 431 101.92 13.13 -12.03
CA ALA A 431 101.36 12.01 -11.25
C ALA A 431 101.23 12.31 -9.72
N GLY A 432 100.93 13.56 -9.35
CA GLY A 432 101.36 14.16 -8.07
C GLY A 432 100.29 14.59 -7.07
N VAL A 433 98.98 14.51 -7.36
CA VAL A 433 97.92 14.91 -6.40
C VAL A 433 97.01 13.73 -6.06
N ARG A 434 97.47 12.88 -5.14
CA ARG A 434 96.79 11.65 -4.71
C ARG A 434 96.21 11.76 -3.28
N SER A 435 95.50 12.85 -3.01
CA SER A 435 95.00 13.18 -1.66
C SER A 435 93.68 13.96 -1.69
N GLY A 436 92.55 13.26 -1.52
CA GLY A 436 91.21 13.91 -1.54
C GLY A 436 90.03 13.04 -1.09
N SER A 437 90.26 11.90 -0.43
CA SER A 437 89.22 10.88 -0.20
C SER A 437 88.40 11.03 1.11
N GLY A 438 88.83 11.88 2.05
CA GLY A 438 88.35 11.83 3.44
C GLY A 438 86.99 12.49 3.74
N THR A 439 86.44 13.31 2.83
CA THR A 439 85.27 14.17 3.12
C THR A 439 83.92 13.55 2.75
N LEU A 440 83.89 12.38 2.10
CA LEU A 440 82.66 11.64 1.79
C LEU A 440 82.25 10.64 2.88
N GLU A 441 83.22 9.92 3.46
CA GLU A 441 82.97 8.92 4.53
C GLU A 441 82.30 9.56 5.76
N GLN A 442 82.71 10.79 6.11
CA GLN A 442 82.18 11.51 7.26
C GLN A 442 80.69 11.88 7.12
N LYS A 443 80.19 12.09 5.89
CA LYS A 443 78.75 12.32 5.62
C LYS A 443 77.96 11.01 5.59
N LEU A 444 78.57 9.91 5.14
CA LEU A 444 77.94 8.59 5.11
C LEU A 444 77.62 8.08 6.53
N HIS A 445 78.52 8.30 7.49
CA HIS A 445 78.29 7.90 8.88
C HIS A 445 77.14 8.66 9.57
N ALA A 446 76.96 9.96 9.27
CA ALA A 446 75.86 10.74 9.83
C ALA A 446 74.48 10.19 9.41
N ALA A 447 74.27 9.97 8.11
CA ALA A 447 73.04 9.38 7.58
C ALA A 447 72.76 7.97 8.13
N THR A 448 73.81 7.23 8.47
CA THR A 448 73.69 5.89 9.06
C THR A 448 73.14 5.92 10.49
N GLN A 449 73.35 6.98 11.27
CA GLN A 449 72.83 7.09 12.64
C GLN A 449 71.32 7.40 12.69
N GLU A 450 70.80 8.24 11.79
CA GLU A 450 69.36 8.60 11.79
C GLU A 450 68.47 7.41 11.44
N LEU A 451 68.91 6.54 10.52
CA LEU A 451 68.25 5.27 10.21
C LEU A 451 68.17 4.32 11.42
N GLY A 452 69.13 4.40 12.35
CA GLY A 452 69.08 3.66 13.61
C GLY A 452 67.91 4.08 14.50
N GLN A 453 67.71 5.40 14.68
CA GLN A 453 66.64 5.94 15.53
C GLN A 453 65.23 5.71 14.94
N LEU A 454 65.10 5.71 13.62
CA LEU A 454 63.85 5.31 12.95
C LEU A 454 63.51 3.83 13.17
N ARG A 455 64.51 2.95 13.13
CA ARG A 455 64.33 1.51 13.37
C ARG A 455 63.86 1.19 14.79
N GLU A 456 64.33 1.94 15.79
CA GLU A 456 63.90 1.74 17.18
C GLU A 456 62.46 2.21 17.42
N LYS A 457 62.04 3.33 16.79
CA LYS A 457 60.63 3.76 16.78
C LYS A 457 59.71 2.73 16.10
N PHE A 458 60.18 2.08 15.03
CA PHE A 458 59.44 0.99 14.37
C PHE A 458 59.29 -0.27 15.27
N ASN A 459 60.30 -0.57 16.09
CA ASN A 459 60.23 -1.65 17.09
C ASN A 459 59.23 -1.36 18.24
N ILE A 460 58.96 -0.09 18.54
CA ILE A 460 57.90 0.30 19.49
C ILE A 460 56.52 0.13 18.82
N ALA A 461 56.33 0.69 17.62
CA ALA A 461 55.05 0.59 16.90
C ALA A 461 54.62 -0.87 16.60
N THR A 462 55.57 -1.77 16.34
CA THR A 462 55.29 -3.22 16.17
C THR A 462 54.94 -3.93 17.48
N LYS A 463 55.36 -3.41 18.64
CA LYS A 463 54.95 -3.89 19.97
C LYS A 463 53.52 -3.49 20.30
N ASP A 464 53.10 -2.29 19.89
CA ASP A 464 51.71 -1.83 20.00
C ASP A 464 50.80 -2.54 18.97
N ALA A 465 51.30 -2.85 17.77
CA ALA A 465 50.61 -3.74 16.84
C ALA A 465 50.35 -5.14 17.44
N ALA A 466 51.24 -5.65 18.31
CA ALA A 466 51.04 -6.92 19.00
C ALA A 466 50.00 -6.86 20.12
N SER A 467 49.80 -5.71 20.78
CA SER A 467 48.70 -5.53 21.76
C SER A 467 47.36 -5.38 21.03
N SER A 468 47.33 -4.63 19.92
CA SER A 468 46.20 -4.56 18.99
C SER A 468 45.79 -5.93 18.44
N ALA A 469 46.76 -6.75 17.99
CA ALA A 469 46.49 -8.12 17.54
C ALA A 469 45.88 -9.01 18.64
N LYS A 470 46.24 -8.78 19.90
CA LYS A 470 45.68 -9.50 21.05
C LYS A 470 44.24 -9.05 21.36
N ALA A 471 43.93 -7.76 21.28
CA ALA A 471 42.57 -7.24 21.36
C ALA A 471 41.70 -7.76 20.19
N ALA A 472 42.25 -7.80 18.97
CA ALA A 472 41.57 -8.36 17.81
C ALA A 472 41.39 -9.89 17.86
N ALA A 473 42.19 -10.62 18.65
CA ALA A 473 41.94 -12.02 18.96
C ALA A 473 40.81 -12.18 19.99
N GLN A 474 40.79 -11.33 21.01
CA GLN A 474 39.75 -11.32 22.04
C GLN A 474 38.37 -10.92 21.48
N LEU A 475 38.31 -9.94 20.58
CA LEU A 475 37.10 -9.58 19.83
C LEU A 475 36.62 -10.69 18.89
N ARG A 476 37.52 -11.51 18.30
CA ARG A 476 37.12 -12.69 17.52
C ARG A 476 36.50 -13.77 18.41
N GLU A 477 37.03 -14.00 19.60
CA GLU A 477 36.43 -14.96 20.53
C GLU A 477 35.08 -14.47 21.07
N GLN A 478 34.91 -13.16 21.32
CA GLN A 478 33.60 -12.58 21.65
C GLN A 478 32.61 -12.64 20.49
N ASN A 479 33.03 -12.35 19.26
CA ASN A 479 32.17 -12.53 18.07
C ASN A 479 31.77 -13.99 17.89
N LYS A 480 32.69 -14.93 18.08
CA LYS A 480 32.38 -16.37 18.03
C LYS A 480 31.40 -16.78 19.13
N GLN A 481 31.56 -16.28 20.36
CA GLN A 481 30.60 -16.53 21.44
C GLN A 481 29.22 -15.92 21.13
N LEU A 482 29.17 -14.76 20.45
CA LEU A 482 27.93 -14.18 19.92
C LEU A 482 27.35 -14.99 18.75
N GLU A 483 28.17 -15.53 17.85
CA GLU A 483 27.74 -16.44 16.76
C GLU A 483 27.17 -17.75 17.32
N ASP A 484 27.82 -18.33 18.34
CA ASP A 484 27.32 -19.49 19.08
C ASP A 484 25.99 -19.15 19.81
N HIS A 485 25.87 -17.96 20.43
CA HIS A 485 24.63 -17.55 21.09
C HIS A 485 23.49 -17.26 20.10
N VAL A 486 23.79 -16.58 18.99
CA VAL A 486 22.85 -16.34 17.89
C VAL A 486 22.45 -17.65 17.22
N GLY A 487 23.35 -18.63 17.09
CA GLY A 487 23.05 -19.97 16.60
C GLY A 487 22.09 -20.73 17.52
N ASN A 488 22.33 -20.71 18.83
CA ASN A 488 21.40 -21.28 19.81
C ASN A 488 20.03 -20.56 19.82
N LEU A 489 20.01 -19.23 19.70
CA LEU A 489 18.77 -18.46 19.54
C LEU A 489 18.06 -18.77 18.21
N TRP A 490 18.79 -18.98 17.11
CA TRP A 490 18.22 -19.42 15.84
C TRP A 490 17.64 -20.82 15.92
N GLN A 491 18.27 -21.72 16.68
CA GLN A 491 17.76 -23.07 16.92
C GLN A 491 16.49 -23.02 17.78
N MET A 492 16.45 -22.18 18.82
CA MET A 492 15.22 -21.93 19.60
C MET A 492 14.11 -21.29 18.77
N ILE A 493 14.41 -20.26 17.97
CA ILE A 493 13.44 -19.57 17.11
C ILE A 493 12.93 -20.51 16.01
N SER A 494 13.79 -21.35 15.43
CA SER A 494 13.40 -22.38 14.46
C SER A 494 12.50 -23.45 15.09
N GLN A 495 12.79 -23.86 16.34
CA GLN A 495 11.98 -24.82 17.08
C GLN A 495 10.63 -24.22 17.53
N GLU A 496 10.60 -22.96 17.96
CA GLU A 496 9.36 -22.21 18.21
C GLU A 496 8.57 -22.03 16.90
N GLN A 497 9.21 -21.66 15.78
CA GLN A 497 8.57 -21.52 14.46
C GLN A 497 8.00 -22.86 13.96
N ALA A 498 8.68 -23.98 14.17
CA ALA A 498 8.13 -25.30 13.87
C ALA A 498 6.88 -25.57 14.73
N SER A 499 6.95 -25.37 16.05
CA SER A 499 5.79 -25.55 16.94
C SER A 499 4.63 -24.57 16.64
N ALA A 500 4.95 -23.37 16.16
CA ALA A 500 3.98 -22.37 15.74
C ALA A 500 3.38 -22.68 14.37
N SER A 501 4.11 -23.36 13.48
CA SER A 501 3.58 -23.89 12.22
C SER A 501 2.63 -25.06 12.50
N ASP A 502 3.04 -26.03 13.31
CA ASP A 502 2.19 -27.16 13.73
C ASP A 502 0.92 -26.64 14.45
N ALA A 503 1.06 -25.62 15.30
CA ALA A 503 -0.08 -24.94 15.92
C ALA A 503 -0.94 -24.18 14.90
N ALA A 504 -0.35 -23.46 13.94
CA ALA A 504 -1.09 -22.73 12.92
C ALA A 504 -1.84 -23.65 11.96
N ASP A 505 -1.25 -24.76 11.53
CA ASP A 505 -1.91 -25.77 10.69
C ASP A 505 -2.99 -26.52 11.47
N LYS A 506 -2.78 -26.80 12.77
CA LYS A 506 -3.85 -27.31 13.65
C LYS A 506 -5.01 -26.31 13.76
N TRP A 507 -4.73 -25.04 14.10
CA TRP A 507 -5.73 -23.97 14.19
C TRP A 507 -6.44 -23.75 12.86
N LYS A 508 -5.74 -23.84 11.73
CA LYS A 508 -6.32 -23.75 10.39
C LYS A 508 -7.26 -24.93 10.13
N SER A 509 -6.89 -26.16 10.51
CA SER A 509 -7.79 -27.32 10.41
C SER A 509 -9.03 -27.19 11.31
N GLU A 510 -8.89 -26.63 12.51
CA GLU A 510 -10.03 -26.31 13.40
C GLU A 510 -10.90 -25.17 12.85
N ILE A 511 -10.31 -24.14 12.24
CA ILE A 511 -11.04 -23.05 11.57
C ILE A 511 -11.77 -23.56 10.32
N GLU A 512 -11.16 -24.43 9.51
CA GLU A 512 -11.79 -25.03 8.33
C GLU A 512 -12.93 -26.00 8.74
N ALA A 513 -12.76 -26.76 9.82
CA ALA A 513 -13.83 -27.58 10.40
C ALA A 513 -14.99 -26.74 10.96
N ASN A 514 -14.70 -25.73 11.78
CA ASN A 514 -15.71 -24.81 12.33
C ASN A 514 -16.43 -24.02 11.23
N ARG A 515 -15.70 -23.59 10.19
CA ARG A 515 -16.29 -22.95 9.00
C ARG A 515 -17.23 -23.90 8.28
N LYS A 516 -16.84 -25.16 8.07
CA LYS A 516 -17.70 -26.16 7.43
C LYS A 516 -18.96 -26.44 8.25
N GLN A 517 -18.84 -26.54 9.58
CA GLN A 517 -19.96 -26.68 10.49
C GLN A 517 -20.88 -25.45 10.47
N TYR A 518 -20.34 -24.24 10.31
CA TYR A 518 -21.11 -23.01 10.13
C TYR A 518 -21.81 -22.96 8.76
N GLU A 519 -21.13 -23.35 7.67
CA GLU A 519 -21.72 -23.45 6.32
C GLU A 519 -22.85 -24.51 6.28
N GLU A 520 -22.68 -25.65 6.97
CA GLU A 520 -23.73 -26.66 7.14
C GLU A 520 -24.91 -26.14 7.99
N SER A 521 -24.63 -25.39 9.06
CA SER A 521 -25.68 -24.77 9.90
C SER A 521 -26.43 -23.67 9.17
N GLN A 522 -25.75 -22.86 8.36
CA GLN A 522 -26.36 -21.83 7.53
C GLN A 522 -27.17 -22.45 6.39
N ALA A 523 -26.70 -23.53 5.77
CA ALA A 523 -27.47 -24.29 4.77
C ALA A 523 -28.77 -24.90 5.36
N GLN A 524 -28.76 -25.30 6.64
CA GLN A 524 -29.96 -25.72 7.36
C GLN A 524 -30.91 -24.54 7.65
N LEU A 525 -30.39 -23.39 8.06
CA LEU A 525 -31.20 -22.17 8.21
C LEU A 525 -31.84 -21.72 6.88
N ASP A 526 -31.08 -21.75 5.77
CA ASP A 526 -31.59 -21.45 4.44
C ASP A 526 -32.60 -22.51 3.96
N ALA A 527 -32.46 -23.78 4.36
CA ALA A 527 -33.46 -24.82 4.10
C ALA A 527 -34.77 -24.53 4.84
N SER A 528 -34.74 -24.36 6.17
CA SER A 528 -35.95 -24.06 6.93
C SER A 528 -36.54 -22.68 6.65
N GLY A 529 -35.73 -21.70 6.21
CA GLY A 529 -36.23 -20.44 5.67
C GLY A 529 -37.02 -20.63 4.36
N ARG A 530 -36.59 -21.56 3.49
CA ARG A 530 -37.35 -21.96 2.29
C ARG A 530 -38.61 -22.75 2.63
N GLU A 531 -38.55 -23.66 3.60
CA GLU A 531 -39.73 -24.39 4.10
C GLU A 531 -40.80 -23.42 4.64
N LEU A 532 -40.39 -22.44 5.47
CA LEU A 532 -41.27 -21.42 6.02
C LEU A 532 -41.81 -20.48 4.93
N ALA A 533 -40.99 -20.11 3.94
CA ALA A 533 -41.44 -19.38 2.76
C ALA A 533 -42.31 -20.20 1.79
N HIS A 534 -42.36 -21.53 1.89
CA HIS A 534 -43.35 -22.38 1.23
C HIS A 534 -44.65 -22.38 2.03
N ALA A 535 -44.59 -22.67 3.33
CA ALA A 535 -45.76 -22.65 4.23
C ALA A 535 -46.52 -21.30 4.20
N LEU A 536 -45.81 -20.17 4.12
CA LEU A 536 -46.44 -18.84 3.94
C LEU A 536 -47.21 -18.73 2.61
N ARG A 537 -46.64 -19.22 1.50
CA ARG A 537 -47.32 -19.23 0.20
C ARG A 537 -48.50 -20.20 0.16
N ASP A 538 -48.42 -21.33 0.86
CA ASP A 538 -49.57 -22.24 1.01
C ASP A 538 -50.68 -21.62 1.87
N VAL A 539 -50.34 -20.84 2.91
CA VAL A 539 -51.31 -20.04 3.68
C VAL A 539 -51.93 -18.90 2.84
N GLU A 540 -51.17 -18.28 1.94
CA GLU A 540 -51.72 -17.31 0.97
C GLU A 540 -52.63 -18.00 -0.05
N ARG A 541 -52.23 -19.16 -0.59
CA ARG A 541 -53.06 -19.97 -1.49
C ARG A 541 -54.37 -20.41 -0.84
N LEU A 542 -54.34 -20.84 0.42
CA LEU A 542 -55.54 -21.19 1.20
C LEU A 542 -56.44 -19.99 1.47
N LYS A 543 -55.90 -18.77 1.60
CA LYS A 543 -56.71 -17.54 1.67
C LYS A 543 -57.36 -17.21 0.33
N GLU A 544 -56.66 -17.41 -0.78
CA GLU A 544 -57.22 -17.23 -2.13
C GLU A 544 -58.31 -18.28 -2.42
N GLU A 545 -58.07 -19.55 -2.10
CA GLU A 545 -59.06 -20.64 -2.21
C GLU A 545 -60.30 -20.36 -1.35
N ALA A 546 -60.12 -19.89 -0.10
CA ALA A 546 -61.23 -19.46 0.76
C ALA A 546 -61.98 -18.25 0.17
N ALA A 547 -61.28 -17.27 -0.42
CA ALA A 547 -61.90 -16.12 -1.06
C ALA A 547 -62.67 -16.50 -2.34
N THR A 548 -62.20 -17.49 -3.12
CA THR A 548 -62.96 -18.05 -4.24
C THR A 548 -64.18 -18.84 -3.75
N PHE A 549 -64.06 -19.63 -2.68
CA PHE A 549 -65.19 -20.37 -2.11
C PHE A 549 -66.29 -19.44 -1.56
N VAL A 550 -65.91 -18.30 -0.96
CA VAL A 550 -66.86 -17.25 -0.58
C VAL A 550 -67.58 -16.68 -1.80
N ARG A 551 -66.87 -16.35 -2.90
CA ARG A 551 -67.51 -15.88 -4.14
C ARG A 551 -68.40 -16.92 -4.80
N GLU A 552 -68.00 -18.19 -4.83
CA GLU A 552 -68.85 -19.27 -5.36
C GLU A 552 -70.12 -19.45 -4.52
N ARG A 553 -70.01 -19.31 -3.18
CA ARG A 553 -71.16 -19.31 -2.28
C ARG A 553 -72.07 -18.09 -2.46
N GLU A 554 -71.51 -16.90 -2.72
CA GLU A 554 -72.27 -15.69 -3.08
C GLU A 554 -72.95 -15.85 -4.44
N GLU A 555 -72.26 -16.38 -5.45
CA GLU A 555 -72.87 -16.68 -6.75
C GLU A 555 -74.00 -17.72 -6.64
N LEU A 556 -73.81 -18.78 -5.86
CA LEU A 556 -74.85 -19.77 -5.59
C LEU A 556 -76.02 -19.17 -4.82
N SER A 557 -75.80 -18.29 -3.85
CA SER A 557 -76.90 -17.62 -3.14
C SER A 557 -77.66 -16.66 -4.08
N VAL A 558 -76.98 -15.95 -4.99
CA VAL A 558 -77.61 -15.11 -6.02
C VAL A 558 -78.35 -15.94 -7.08
N ARG A 559 -77.84 -17.12 -7.46
CA ARG A 559 -78.57 -18.06 -8.34
C ARG A 559 -79.82 -18.59 -7.66
N HIS A 560 -79.72 -19.09 -6.42
CA HIS A 560 -80.87 -19.56 -5.65
C HIS A 560 -81.85 -18.42 -5.30
N ALA A 561 -81.40 -17.18 -5.14
CA ALA A 561 -82.28 -16.02 -5.02
C ALA A 561 -83.08 -15.80 -6.31
N LYS A 562 -82.43 -15.82 -7.49
CA LYS A 562 -83.12 -15.72 -8.79
C LYS A 562 -84.05 -16.90 -9.08
N GLU A 563 -83.64 -18.12 -8.74
CA GLU A 563 -84.50 -19.30 -8.84
C GLU A 563 -85.72 -19.18 -7.92
N ARG A 564 -85.55 -18.64 -6.70
CA ARG A 564 -86.67 -18.31 -5.81
C ARG A 564 -87.54 -17.18 -6.35
N GLU A 565 -86.99 -16.11 -6.91
CA GLU A 565 -87.76 -15.04 -7.56
C GLU A 565 -88.55 -15.58 -8.76
N GLN A 566 -87.95 -16.42 -9.61
CA GLN A 566 -88.63 -17.09 -10.72
C GLN A 566 -89.71 -18.05 -10.22
N LEU A 567 -89.45 -18.86 -9.19
CA LEU A 567 -90.43 -19.80 -8.65
C LEU A 567 -91.56 -19.08 -7.90
N ILE A 568 -91.29 -17.94 -7.26
CA ILE A 568 -92.31 -17.03 -6.71
C ILE A 568 -93.11 -16.39 -7.84
N ALA A 569 -92.48 -15.95 -8.94
CA ALA A 569 -93.17 -15.39 -10.10
C ALA A 569 -94.06 -16.43 -10.80
N ASP A 570 -93.59 -17.66 -10.98
CA ASP A 570 -94.36 -18.79 -11.50
C ASP A 570 -95.51 -19.20 -10.57
N LEU A 571 -95.29 -19.17 -9.24
CA LEU A 571 -96.35 -19.38 -8.26
C LEU A 571 -97.36 -18.24 -8.27
N HIS A 572 -96.94 -16.98 -8.46
CA HIS A 572 -97.85 -15.84 -8.64
C HIS A 572 -98.63 -15.92 -9.96
N ALA A 573 -97.99 -16.37 -11.04
CA ALA A 573 -98.65 -16.61 -12.32
C ALA A 573 -99.71 -17.72 -12.16
N LYS A 574 -99.35 -18.86 -11.59
CA LYS A 574 -100.27 -19.97 -11.28
C LYS A 574 -101.37 -19.57 -10.32
N LEU A 575 -101.09 -18.83 -9.25
CA LEU A 575 -102.11 -18.29 -8.34
C LEU A 575 -103.02 -17.27 -9.04
N SER A 576 -102.53 -16.50 -10.01
CA SER A 576 -103.37 -15.60 -10.80
C SER A 576 -104.25 -16.35 -11.81
N GLU A 577 -103.73 -17.42 -12.40
CA GLU A 577 -104.45 -18.28 -13.34
C GLU A 577 -105.49 -19.16 -12.62
N GLU A 578 -105.11 -19.77 -11.50
CA GLU A 578 -106.04 -20.45 -10.58
C GLU A 578 -107.05 -19.46 -10.02
N ARG A 579 -106.68 -18.24 -9.61
CA ARG A 579 -107.66 -17.23 -9.17
C ARG A 579 -108.65 -16.87 -10.28
N LEU A 580 -108.20 -16.72 -11.51
CA LEU A 580 -109.07 -16.50 -12.67
C LEU A 580 -109.95 -17.73 -12.95
N ASN A 581 -109.43 -18.94 -12.70
CA ASN A 581 -110.16 -20.19 -12.88
C ASN A 581 -111.18 -20.41 -11.75
N TRP A 582 -110.85 -20.08 -10.50
CA TRP A 582 -111.75 -20.00 -9.36
C TRP A 582 -112.80 -18.90 -9.54
N GLU A 583 -112.47 -17.76 -10.15
CA GLU A 583 -113.45 -16.71 -10.47
C GLU A 583 -114.41 -17.17 -11.59
N LYS A 584 -113.90 -17.89 -12.61
CA LYS A 584 -114.75 -18.57 -13.61
C LYS A 584 -115.61 -19.68 -12.99
N VAL A 585 -115.04 -20.54 -12.16
CA VAL A 585 -115.74 -21.64 -11.50
C VAL A 585 -116.78 -21.09 -10.53
N ALA A 586 -116.43 -20.14 -9.66
CA ALA A 586 -117.37 -19.48 -8.75
C ALA A 586 -118.48 -18.74 -9.51
N LYS A 587 -118.17 -18.11 -10.65
CA LYS A 587 -119.21 -17.49 -11.49
C LYS A 587 -120.11 -18.53 -12.14
N ASN A 588 -119.55 -19.61 -12.70
CA ASN A 588 -120.31 -20.71 -13.29
C ASN A 588 -121.14 -21.47 -12.25
N THR A 589 -120.64 -21.67 -11.02
CA THR A 589 -121.39 -22.30 -9.93
C THR A 589 -122.39 -21.35 -9.29
N LEU A 590 -122.16 -20.03 -9.28
CA LEU A 590 -123.16 -19.05 -8.89
C LEU A 590 -124.28 -18.96 -9.92
N ASP A 591 -123.97 -18.93 -11.23
CA ASP A 591 -124.98 -18.94 -12.31
C ASP A 591 -125.73 -20.29 -12.37
N SER A 592 -125.05 -21.41 -12.10
CA SER A 592 -125.67 -22.73 -11.91
C SER A 592 -126.58 -22.74 -10.66
N ALA A 593 -126.11 -22.23 -9.53
CA ALA A 593 -126.91 -22.13 -8.31
C ALA A 593 -128.07 -21.14 -8.45
N LEU A 594 -127.96 -20.07 -9.25
CA LEU A 594 -129.07 -19.15 -9.53
C LEU A 594 -130.13 -19.76 -10.46
N THR A 595 -129.74 -20.73 -11.30
CA THR A 595 -130.67 -21.47 -12.16
C THR A 595 -131.26 -22.69 -11.44
N GLU A 596 -130.51 -23.32 -10.53
CA GLU A 596 -130.95 -24.44 -9.71
C GLU A 596 -131.82 -24.01 -8.50
N ALA A 597 -131.48 -22.90 -7.82
CA ALA A 597 -132.35 -22.26 -6.82
C ALA A 597 -133.63 -21.66 -7.44
N ARG A 598 -133.69 -21.51 -8.77
CA ARG A 598 -134.91 -21.20 -9.52
C ARG A 598 -135.72 -22.44 -9.95
N SER A 599 -135.16 -23.65 -9.85
CA SER A 599 -135.85 -24.90 -10.19
C SER A 599 -136.25 -25.74 -8.97
N GLN A 600 -135.54 -25.63 -7.84
CA GLN A 600 -135.77 -26.46 -6.64
C GLN A 600 -136.41 -25.70 -5.47
N SER A 601 -137.66 -25.27 -5.66
CA SER A 601 -138.52 -24.84 -4.56
C SER A 601 -139.21 -26.04 -3.89
N GLN A 602 -138.54 -26.74 -2.97
CA GLN A 602 -139.11 -27.27 -1.70
C GLN A 602 -138.14 -28.19 -0.88
N MET A 603 -138.22 -28.04 0.45
CA MET A 603 -137.59 -28.85 1.52
C MET A 603 -136.09 -28.61 1.84
N GLY A 604 -135.72 -28.78 3.13
CA GLY A 604 -134.32 -28.96 3.58
C GLY A 604 -133.56 -27.75 4.15
N VAL A 605 -134.14 -26.54 4.17
CA VAL A 605 -133.39 -25.28 4.45
C VAL A 605 -132.62 -25.26 5.77
N HIS A 606 -133.13 -25.90 6.85
CA HIS A 606 -132.54 -25.74 8.18
C HIS A 606 -131.28 -26.58 8.43
N GLU A 607 -131.15 -27.73 7.76
CA GLU A 607 -130.04 -28.68 7.94
C GLU A 607 -128.81 -28.22 7.14
N ARG A 608 -129.04 -27.81 5.89
CA ARG A 608 -128.02 -27.26 4.98
C ARG A 608 -127.33 -26.01 5.54
N VAL A 609 -128.05 -25.21 6.33
CA VAL A 609 -127.49 -24.01 7.00
C VAL A 609 -126.55 -24.38 8.14
N CYS A 610 -126.81 -25.47 8.88
CA CYS A 610 -125.89 -25.94 9.92
C CYS A 610 -124.59 -26.48 9.32
N GLU A 611 -124.66 -27.31 8.28
CA GLU A 611 -123.47 -27.81 7.56
C GLU A 611 -122.63 -26.66 6.98
N LEU A 612 -123.26 -25.69 6.32
CA LEU A 612 -122.58 -24.52 5.76
C LEU A 612 -121.97 -23.61 6.85
N THR A 613 -122.55 -23.55 8.05
CA THR A 613 -121.98 -22.78 9.17
C THR A 613 -120.74 -23.48 9.72
N GLU A 614 -120.80 -24.80 9.95
CA GLU A 614 -119.59 -25.55 10.37
C GLU A 614 -118.49 -25.54 9.31
N GLN A 615 -118.83 -25.59 8.01
CA GLN A 615 -117.83 -25.43 6.94
C GLN A 615 -117.20 -24.03 6.95
N LEU A 616 -118.00 -22.98 7.17
CA LEU A 616 -117.49 -21.61 7.28
C LEU A 616 -116.57 -21.41 8.50
N ASP A 617 -116.90 -21.98 9.65
CA ASP A 617 -116.06 -21.85 10.85
C ASP A 617 -114.79 -22.74 10.75
N ARG A 618 -114.86 -23.93 10.14
CA ARG A 618 -113.65 -24.72 9.80
C ARG A 618 -112.73 -23.97 8.83
N GLU A 619 -113.28 -23.44 7.72
CA GLU A 619 -112.52 -22.59 6.80
C GLU A 619 -111.96 -21.34 7.48
N ARG A 620 -112.63 -20.82 8.51
CA ARG A 620 -112.19 -19.64 9.26
C ARG A 620 -111.02 -19.96 10.17
N ASP A 621 -111.07 -21.09 10.88
CA ASP A 621 -109.98 -21.55 11.74
C ASP A 621 -108.76 -22.00 10.90
N ASP A 622 -108.97 -22.70 9.78
CA ASP A 622 -107.92 -23.01 8.81
C ASP A 622 -107.25 -21.73 8.29
N LYS A 623 -108.05 -20.72 7.88
CA LYS A 623 -107.52 -19.40 7.47
C LYS A 623 -106.86 -18.65 8.62
N HIS A 624 -107.30 -18.82 9.87
CA HIS A 624 -106.64 -18.22 11.03
C HIS A 624 -105.27 -18.89 11.27
N SER A 625 -105.18 -20.21 11.18
CA SER A 625 -103.92 -20.95 11.27
C SER A 625 -102.95 -20.59 10.13
N LEU A 626 -103.47 -20.39 8.91
CA LEU A 626 -102.67 -19.92 7.78
C LEU A 626 -102.16 -18.49 8.00
N VAL A 627 -103.00 -17.60 8.56
CA VAL A 627 -102.62 -16.22 8.89
C VAL A 627 -101.64 -16.15 10.06
N THR A 628 -101.72 -17.02 11.07
CA THR A 628 -100.68 -17.11 12.11
C THR A 628 -99.39 -17.68 11.55
N ASN A 629 -99.43 -18.76 10.78
CA ASN A 629 -98.21 -19.33 10.17
C ASN A 629 -97.53 -18.34 9.21
N LEU A 630 -98.31 -17.60 8.41
CA LEU A 630 -97.77 -16.52 7.55
C LEU A 630 -97.24 -15.35 8.37
N ARG A 631 -97.85 -15.02 9.52
CA ARG A 631 -97.34 -14.00 10.43
C ARG A 631 -96.03 -14.44 11.07
N ASP A 632 -95.93 -15.67 11.56
CA ASP A 632 -94.74 -16.20 12.21
C ASP A 632 -93.57 -16.27 11.21
N VAL A 633 -93.84 -16.71 9.97
CA VAL A 633 -92.86 -16.65 8.86
C VAL A 633 -92.45 -15.21 8.51
N VAL A 634 -93.36 -14.24 8.60
CA VAL A 634 -93.02 -12.81 8.41
C VAL A 634 -92.22 -12.26 9.60
N GLU A 635 -92.51 -12.65 10.84
CA GLU A 635 -91.72 -12.25 12.01
C GLU A 635 -90.32 -12.91 12.02
N GLU A 636 -90.16 -14.12 11.49
CA GLU A 636 -88.84 -14.70 11.18
C GLU A 636 -88.13 -13.94 10.04
N TYR A 637 -88.85 -13.56 8.97
CA TYR A 637 -88.26 -12.79 7.88
C TYR A 637 -87.83 -11.39 8.31
N GLU A 638 -88.60 -10.70 9.16
CA GLU A 638 -88.21 -9.41 9.74
C GLU A 638 -87.02 -9.56 10.69
N GLN A 639 -86.93 -10.64 11.46
CA GLN A 639 -85.75 -10.94 12.27
C GLN A 639 -84.49 -11.15 11.40
N LEU A 640 -84.55 -12.02 10.40
CA LEU A 640 -83.44 -12.26 9.47
C LEU A 640 -83.03 -10.98 8.71
N TRP A 641 -84.01 -10.22 8.21
CA TRP A 641 -83.77 -8.96 7.50
C TRP A 641 -83.32 -7.82 8.43
N SER A 642 -83.53 -7.92 9.75
CA SER A 642 -82.92 -7.03 10.75
C SER A 642 -81.45 -7.36 11.00
N ILE A 643 -81.08 -8.65 10.97
CA ILE A 643 -79.69 -9.12 11.08
C ILE A 643 -78.90 -8.69 9.84
N GLU A 644 -79.44 -8.92 8.64
CA GLU A 644 -78.83 -8.51 7.37
C GLU A 644 -78.68 -6.98 7.25
N ARG A 645 -79.65 -6.20 7.76
CA ARG A 645 -79.50 -4.75 7.91
C ARG A 645 -78.46 -4.36 8.99
N GLY A 646 -78.30 -5.16 10.04
CA GLY A 646 -77.22 -5.00 11.02
C GLY A 646 -75.83 -5.24 10.41
N GLU A 647 -75.67 -6.25 9.55
CA GLU A 647 -74.40 -6.58 8.91
C GLU A 647 -74.04 -5.61 7.78
N THR A 648 -75.00 -5.20 6.97
CA THR A 648 -74.77 -4.15 5.96
C THR A 648 -74.42 -2.80 6.60
N VAL A 649 -75.01 -2.44 7.75
CA VAL A 649 -74.58 -1.26 8.54
C VAL A 649 -73.15 -1.44 9.08
N ARG A 650 -72.77 -2.62 9.59
CA ARG A 650 -71.38 -2.90 10.03
C ARG A 650 -70.38 -2.83 8.88
N LEU A 651 -70.71 -3.37 7.70
CA LEU A 651 -69.87 -3.28 6.51
C LEU A 651 -69.74 -1.83 6.01
N HIS A 652 -70.79 -1.03 6.13
CA HIS A 652 -70.72 0.41 5.87
C HIS A 652 -69.88 1.15 6.91
N GLU A 653 -69.92 0.75 8.20
CA GLU A 653 -69.04 1.30 9.23
C GLU A 653 -67.57 0.92 8.99
N VAL A 654 -67.26 -0.32 8.61
CA VAL A 654 -65.89 -0.76 8.29
C VAL A 654 -65.36 -0.05 7.04
N THR A 655 -66.16 0.09 5.97
CA THR A 655 -65.73 0.81 4.76
C THR A 655 -65.62 2.32 4.95
N SER A 656 -66.42 2.93 5.84
CA SER A 656 -66.26 4.34 6.21
C SER A 656 -65.10 4.59 7.20
N ARG A 657 -64.76 3.63 8.06
CA ARG A 657 -63.49 3.66 8.82
C ARG A 657 -62.28 3.55 7.89
N LEU A 658 -62.26 2.61 6.94
CA LEU A 658 -61.16 2.46 6.00
C LEU A 658 -61.01 3.66 5.05
N SER A 659 -62.10 4.32 4.64
CA SER A 659 -62.02 5.58 3.89
C SER A 659 -61.59 6.78 4.75
N GLY A 660 -61.90 6.74 6.06
CA GLY A 660 -61.32 7.63 7.07
C GLY A 660 -59.81 7.44 7.24
N GLU A 661 -59.35 6.22 7.48
CA GLU A 661 -57.94 5.88 7.68
C GLU A 661 -57.08 6.18 6.44
N THR A 662 -57.60 5.95 5.23
CA THR A 662 -56.91 6.36 3.99
C THR A 662 -56.91 7.87 3.77
N SER A 663 -57.99 8.58 4.13
CA SER A 663 -58.03 10.05 4.16
C SER A 663 -57.03 10.63 5.17
N GLU A 664 -56.91 10.03 6.35
CA GLU A 664 -55.92 10.41 7.37
C GLU A 664 -54.49 10.12 6.91
N ALA A 665 -54.25 8.97 6.25
CA ALA A 665 -52.97 8.66 5.64
C ALA A 665 -52.57 9.69 4.55
N ASP A 666 -53.50 10.07 3.66
CA ASP A 666 -53.26 11.12 2.66
C ASP A 666 -53.06 12.50 3.30
N GLN A 667 -53.77 12.83 4.38
CA GLN A 667 -53.52 14.06 5.15
C GLN A 667 -52.13 14.05 5.80
N VAL A 668 -51.68 12.92 6.36
CA VAL A 668 -50.33 12.76 6.90
C VAL A 668 -49.26 12.84 5.80
N VAL A 669 -49.46 12.21 4.64
CA VAL A 669 -48.54 12.31 3.49
C VAL A 669 -48.45 13.75 2.98
N ASN A 670 -49.57 14.47 2.89
CA ASN A 670 -49.57 15.87 2.47
C ASN A 670 -48.98 16.82 3.54
N MET A 671 -49.17 16.53 4.84
CA MET A 671 -48.49 17.24 5.94
C MET A 671 -46.98 16.98 5.95
N LEU A 672 -46.54 15.76 5.65
CA LEU A 672 -45.12 15.43 5.52
C LEU A 672 -44.51 16.11 4.29
N ARG A 673 -45.25 16.20 3.17
CA ARG A 673 -44.84 16.99 1.99
C ARG A 673 -44.75 18.49 2.29
N SER A 674 -45.69 19.07 3.06
CA SER A 674 -45.62 20.48 3.45
C SER A 674 -44.46 20.74 4.40
N LYS A 675 -44.29 19.93 5.45
CA LYS A 675 -43.14 20.02 6.38
C LYS A 675 -41.80 19.83 5.69
N LEU A 676 -41.69 18.91 4.73
CA LEU A 676 -40.46 18.72 3.96
C LEU A 676 -40.14 19.95 3.09
N LYS A 677 -41.17 20.59 2.51
CA LYS A 677 -41.00 21.83 1.74
C LYS A 677 -40.61 23.00 2.65
N GLU A 678 -41.23 23.12 3.82
CA GLU A 678 -40.88 24.09 4.87
C GLU A 678 -39.45 23.88 5.37
N GLU A 679 -39.01 22.64 5.60
CA GLU A 679 -37.62 22.33 5.95
C GLU A 679 -36.63 22.69 4.83
N VAL A 680 -36.98 22.46 3.56
CA VAL A 680 -36.12 22.82 2.42
C VAL A 680 -35.95 24.33 2.31
N GLU A 681 -37.03 25.11 2.40
CA GLU A 681 -36.94 26.58 2.41
C GLU A 681 -36.29 27.10 3.70
N HIS A 682 -36.52 26.47 4.86
CA HIS A 682 -35.83 26.86 6.10
C HIS A 682 -34.32 26.61 5.99
N ARG A 683 -33.89 25.44 5.50
CA ARG A 683 -32.47 25.12 5.21
C ARG A 683 -31.88 25.99 4.07
N LYS A 684 -32.71 26.63 3.26
CA LYS A 684 -32.28 27.66 2.30
C LYS A 684 -32.06 29.00 3.01
N SER A 685 -33.05 29.46 3.78
CA SER A 685 -32.93 30.68 4.61
C SER A 685 -31.78 30.61 5.62
N LEU A 686 -31.47 29.42 6.17
CA LEU A 686 -30.33 29.23 7.07
C LEU A 686 -28.99 29.37 6.34
N ARG A 687 -28.91 28.97 5.06
CA ARG A 687 -27.71 29.17 4.24
C ARG A 687 -27.56 30.63 3.85
N GLU A 688 -28.63 31.29 3.44
CA GLU A 688 -28.66 32.74 3.19
C GLU A 688 -28.27 33.54 4.46
N GLN A 689 -28.70 33.11 5.66
CA GLN A 689 -28.28 33.70 6.94
C GLN A 689 -26.82 33.39 7.31
N ILE A 690 -26.30 32.20 7.02
CA ILE A 690 -24.87 31.89 7.22
C ILE A 690 -24.00 32.72 6.26
N GLU A 691 -24.46 32.93 5.03
CA GLU A 691 -23.79 33.74 4.02
C GLU A 691 -23.79 35.23 4.41
N ASP A 692 -24.92 35.78 4.88
CA ASP A 692 -25.02 37.12 5.48
C ASP A 692 -24.24 37.27 6.80
N MET A 693 -24.13 36.23 7.63
CA MET A 693 -23.22 36.27 8.78
C MET A 693 -21.74 36.22 8.37
N ASN A 694 -21.39 35.49 7.32
CA ASN A 694 -20.01 35.44 6.81
C ASN A 694 -19.60 36.77 6.18
N THR A 695 -20.44 37.41 5.35
CA THR A 695 -20.15 38.75 4.82
C THR A 695 -20.04 39.79 5.94
N ARG A 696 -20.91 39.75 6.96
CA ARG A 696 -20.79 40.61 8.15
C ARG A 696 -19.53 40.31 8.97
N LEU A 697 -19.08 39.06 9.04
CA LEU A 697 -17.81 38.70 9.68
C LEU A 697 -16.62 39.25 8.88
N GLU A 698 -16.63 39.15 7.55
CA GLU A 698 -15.62 39.75 6.67
C GLU A 698 -15.62 41.29 6.76
N GLU A 699 -16.79 41.94 6.76
CA GLU A 699 -16.91 43.39 7.03
C GLU A 699 -16.40 43.75 8.44
N SER A 700 -16.67 42.92 9.45
CA SER A 700 -16.18 43.15 10.81
C SER A 700 -14.66 42.97 10.90
N ALA A 701 -14.09 42.00 10.17
CA ALA A 701 -12.65 41.78 10.09
C ALA A 701 -11.95 42.90 9.33
N ALA A 702 -12.55 43.40 8.24
CA ALA A 702 -12.09 44.57 7.51
C ALA A 702 -12.14 45.82 8.40
N ARG A 703 -13.20 46.01 9.20
CA ARG A 703 -13.29 47.08 10.21
C ARG A 703 -12.27 46.92 11.34
N ILE A 704 -12.02 45.71 11.82
CA ILE A 704 -10.98 45.43 12.82
C ILE A 704 -9.60 45.77 12.25
N SER A 705 -9.32 45.43 10.99
CA SER A 705 -8.07 45.77 10.30
C SER A 705 -7.91 47.29 10.08
N GLN A 706 -9.01 48.00 9.72
CA GLN A 706 -9.04 49.47 9.67
C GLN A 706 -8.82 50.11 11.05
N LEU A 707 -9.43 49.57 12.11
CA LEU A 707 -9.25 50.07 13.47
C LEU A 707 -7.84 49.77 14.01
N GLN A 708 -7.27 48.60 13.70
CA GLN A 708 -5.89 48.25 14.06
C GLN A 708 -4.86 49.13 13.34
N SER A 709 -5.09 49.49 12.08
CA SER A 709 -4.24 50.46 11.37
C SER A 709 -4.47 51.91 11.82
N ALA A 710 -5.63 52.25 12.38
CA ALA A 710 -5.90 53.57 12.97
C ALA A 710 -5.36 53.74 14.41
N ASN A 711 -5.23 52.68 15.21
CA ASN A 711 -4.89 52.76 16.64
C ASN A 711 -3.39 52.74 16.97
N VAL A 712 -2.48 52.82 15.99
CA VAL A 712 -1.01 52.83 16.21
C VAL A 712 -0.50 54.21 16.69
N GLY A 713 -1.29 54.96 17.46
CA GLY A 713 -1.00 56.38 17.71
C GLY A 713 -1.80 57.14 18.78
N VAL A 714 -2.51 56.47 19.71
CA VAL A 714 -3.11 57.14 20.88
C VAL A 714 -2.94 56.31 22.15
N GLU A 715 -2.14 56.81 23.08
CA GLU A 715 -2.05 56.36 24.47
C GLU A 715 -2.94 57.25 25.35
N PRO A 716 -3.86 56.68 26.17
CA PRO A 716 -4.66 57.47 27.11
C PRO A 716 -4.41 57.10 28.60
N ASP A 717 -4.31 58.14 29.42
CA ASP A 717 -4.09 58.09 30.88
C ASP A 717 -5.40 58.16 31.70
N ALA A 718 -5.29 57.93 33.01
CA ALA A 718 -6.20 58.33 34.09
C ALA A 718 -7.56 57.61 34.25
N GLY A 719 -8.24 57.94 35.36
CA GLY A 719 -9.56 57.43 35.77
C GLY A 719 -10.20 58.29 36.88
N LYS A 720 -11.19 57.73 37.61
CA LYS A 720 -11.98 58.25 38.79
C LYS A 720 -13.50 58.46 38.52
N PHE A 721 -14.26 58.55 39.63
CA PHE A 721 -15.68 58.99 39.81
C PHE A 721 -16.85 58.06 39.38
N GLN A 722 -18.11 58.27 39.84
CA GLN A 722 -18.70 57.96 41.19
C GLN A 722 -20.23 58.31 41.28
N GLU A 723 -21.03 57.53 42.03
CA GLU A 723 -22.44 57.78 42.53
C GLU A 723 -23.62 57.86 41.51
N ARG A 724 -24.93 57.63 41.81
CA ARG A 724 -25.81 57.96 42.99
C ARG A 724 -27.18 57.20 43.05
N GLY A 725 -27.99 57.34 44.13
CA GLY A 725 -29.38 56.77 44.37
C GLY A 725 -30.56 57.77 44.18
N PRO A 726 -31.85 57.57 44.64
CA PRO A 726 -32.30 57.22 46.02
C PRO A 726 -33.71 56.47 46.21
N ARG A 727 -34.51 56.71 47.31
CA ARG A 727 -35.74 55.98 47.83
C ARG A 727 -36.86 56.91 48.45
N LEU A 728 -38.06 56.40 48.88
CA LEU A 728 -38.95 56.96 49.98
C LEU A 728 -40.16 56.05 50.46
N HIS A 729 -41.01 56.47 51.45
CA HIS A 729 -41.93 55.61 52.30
C HIS A 729 -43.29 56.22 52.86
N SER A 730 -44.24 55.36 53.32
CA SER A 730 -45.37 55.53 54.34
C SER A 730 -46.63 56.42 54.08
N GLY A 731 -47.80 56.34 54.79
CA GLY A 731 -48.39 55.34 55.75
C GLY A 731 -49.63 55.77 56.64
N TYR A 732 -50.49 54.80 57.07
CA TYR A 732 -51.42 54.70 58.27
C TYR A 732 -52.78 55.48 58.52
N SER A 733 -53.84 54.71 58.88
CA SER A 733 -55.01 54.96 59.83
C SER A 733 -56.22 55.92 59.58
N GLY A 734 -57.39 55.64 60.23
CA GLY A 734 -58.60 56.51 60.35
C GLY A 734 -59.97 55.79 60.62
N TRP A 735 -60.92 56.39 61.38
CA TRP A 735 -62.20 55.76 61.85
C TRP A 735 -63.52 56.35 61.24
N ARG A 736 -64.69 55.86 61.71
CA ARG A 736 -66.02 55.96 61.04
C ARG A 736 -67.03 56.93 61.70
N SER A 737 -67.72 57.73 60.90
CA SER A 737 -68.95 58.48 61.26
C SER A 737 -70.19 57.97 60.47
N ALA A 738 -71.38 58.58 60.65
CA ALA A 738 -72.61 58.14 59.97
C ALA A 738 -72.53 58.20 58.42
N GLU A 739 -71.88 59.21 57.84
CA GLU A 739 -71.57 59.24 56.40
C GLU A 739 -70.83 57.98 55.93
N SER A 740 -70.04 57.35 56.80
CA SER A 740 -69.28 56.16 56.44
C SER A 740 -70.17 54.96 56.07
N LEU A 741 -71.49 55.01 56.37
CA LEU A 741 -72.49 54.04 55.92
C LEU A 741 -72.99 54.33 54.49
N ALA A 742 -73.29 55.58 54.14
CA ALA A 742 -73.55 55.93 52.74
C ALA A 742 -72.30 55.68 51.87
N ARG A 743 -71.13 56.07 52.37
CA ARG A 743 -69.82 55.70 51.79
C ARG A 743 -69.52 54.19 51.93
N ARG A 744 -70.19 53.42 52.80
CA ARG A 744 -70.09 51.93 52.85
C ARG A 744 -70.88 51.34 51.72
N ASP A 745 -72.09 51.82 51.44
CA ASP A 745 -72.90 51.30 50.34
C ASP A 745 -72.28 51.65 48.98
N GLY A 746 -71.75 52.87 48.83
CA GLY A 746 -70.88 53.24 47.72
C GLY A 746 -69.66 52.32 47.59
N ARG A 747 -68.90 52.11 48.69
CA ARG A 747 -67.77 51.15 48.72
C ARG A 747 -68.19 49.69 48.52
N VAL A 748 -69.41 49.27 48.83
CA VAL A 748 -69.89 47.88 48.64
C VAL A 748 -70.28 47.67 47.19
N ARG A 749 -70.91 48.66 46.53
CA ARG A 749 -71.13 48.62 45.07
C ARG A 749 -69.81 48.68 44.32
N LEU A 750 -68.87 49.53 44.76
CA LEU A 750 -67.54 49.65 44.17
C LEU A 750 -66.66 48.40 44.46
N MET A 751 -66.73 47.81 45.65
CA MET A 751 -66.13 46.49 45.95
C MET A 751 -66.77 45.37 45.12
N ARG A 752 -68.09 45.35 44.92
CA ARG A 752 -68.72 44.36 44.02
C ARG A 752 -68.29 44.53 42.56
N ARG A 753 -67.91 45.73 42.13
CA ARG A 753 -67.20 45.94 40.85
C ARG A 753 -65.76 45.45 40.93
N LEU A 754 -64.95 45.94 41.88
CA LEU A 754 -63.55 45.54 42.04
C LEU A 754 -63.35 44.03 42.26
N VAL A 755 -64.28 43.33 42.91
CA VAL A 755 -64.26 41.86 43.07
C VAL A 755 -64.62 41.17 41.76
N ARG A 756 -65.52 41.72 40.93
CA ARG A 756 -65.74 41.22 39.56
C ARG A 756 -64.51 41.50 38.69
N ASP A 757 -63.97 42.72 38.73
CA ASP A 757 -62.73 43.09 38.04
C ASP A 757 -61.53 42.23 38.51
N GLN A 758 -61.49 41.83 39.78
CA GLN A 758 -60.46 40.91 40.30
C GLN A 758 -60.74 39.46 39.89
N VAL A 759 -61.99 38.99 39.87
CA VAL A 759 -62.34 37.66 39.32
C VAL A 759 -62.01 37.61 37.82
N ASP A 760 -62.28 38.65 37.06
CA ASP A 760 -61.93 38.77 35.65
C ASP A 760 -60.41 38.91 35.44
N LYS A 761 -59.67 39.56 36.35
CA LYS A 761 -58.20 39.61 36.33
C LYS A 761 -57.56 38.29 36.76
N VAL A 762 -58.16 37.55 37.70
CA VAL A 762 -57.74 36.20 38.10
C VAL A 762 -58.05 35.21 36.99
N ARG A 763 -59.19 35.34 36.31
CA ARG A 763 -59.53 34.55 35.12
C ARG A 763 -58.57 34.85 33.96
N LYS A 764 -58.40 36.11 33.57
CA LYS A 764 -57.43 36.51 32.53
C LYS A 764 -55.99 36.17 32.92
N GLY A 765 -55.67 36.22 34.20
CA GLY A 765 -54.38 35.79 34.76
C GLY A 765 -54.19 34.27 34.65
N GLY A 766 -55.22 33.48 34.94
CA GLY A 766 -55.23 32.02 34.75
C GLY A 766 -55.19 31.61 33.27
N GLU A 767 -55.88 32.33 32.40
CA GLU A 767 -55.81 32.17 30.94
C GLU A 767 -54.42 32.56 30.41
N ALA A 768 -53.78 33.59 30.95
CA ALA A 768 -52.40 33.97 30.62
C ALA A 768 -51.35 33.00 31.19
N LEU A 769 -51.57 32.44 32.38
CA LEU A 769 -50.74 31.40 32.99
C LEU A 769 -50.85 30.09 32.23
N ARG A 770 -52.06 29.69 31.80
CA ARG A 770 -52.27 28.55 30.88
C ARG A 770 -51.53 28.76 29.56
N ARG A 771 -51.71 29.91 28.89
CA ARG A 771 -50.95 30.23 27.67
C ARG A 771 -49.44 30.20 27.86
N ARG A 772 -48.92 30.66 29.00
CA ARG A 772 -47.48 30.55 29.31
C ARG A 772 -47.06 29.10 29.59
N TYR A 773 -47.89 28.30 30.24
CA TYR A 773 -47.64 26.88 30.47
C TYR A 773 -47.63 26.10 29.15
N GLU A 774 -48.63 26.31 28.30
CA GLU A 774 -48.75 25.80 26.93
C GLU A 774 -47.52 26.21 26.08
N GLN A 775 -47.06 27.46 26.17
CA GLN A 775 -45.83 27.93 25.53
C GLN A 775 -44.57 27.23 26.08
N THR A 776 -44.45 27.03 27.40
CA THR A 776 -43.31 26.27 27.96
C THR A 776 -43.36 24.80 27.56
N GLU A 777 -44.55 24.19 27.47
CA GLU A 777 -44.72 22.81 27.02
C GLU A 777 -44.39 22.66 25.53
N GLN A 778 -44.76 23.63 24.69
CA GLN A 778 -44.36 23.71 23.29
C GLN A 778 -42.83 23.85 23.15
N VAL A 779 -42.18 24.71 23.95
CA VAL A 779 -40.72 24.86 23.94
C VAL A 779 -40.01 23.61 24.47
N LEU A 780 -40.58 22.89 25.45
CA LEU A 780 -40.04 21.61 25.91
C LEU A 780 -40.19 20.51 24.85
N LYS A 781 -41.33 20.45 24.15
CA LYS A 781 -41.54 19.54 23.00
C LYS A 781 -40.58 19.84 21.86
N GLN A 782 -40.43 21.10 21.47
CA GLN A 782 -39.44 21.54 20.47
C GLN A 782 -38.00 21.19 20.88
N ARG A 783 -37.65 21.31 22.17
CA ARG A 783 -36.33 20.90 22.67
C ARG A 783 -36.13 19.37 22.61
N ALA A 784 -37.15 18.59 22.98
CA ALA A 784 -37.12 17.14 22.87
C ALA A 784 -37.00 16.68 21.40
N GLU A 785 -37.78 17.27 20.50
CA GLU A 785 -37.71 17.07 19.06
C GLU A 785 -36.31 17.42 18.53
N LEU A 786 -35.76 18.59 18.89
CA LEU A 786 -34.39 19.00 18.52
C LEU A 786 -33.32 18.06 19.07
N SER A 787 -33.43 17.55 20.31
CA SER A 787 -32.50 16.53 20.82
C SER A 787 -32.60 15.22 20.04
N SER A 788 -33.82 14.79 19.67
CA SER A 788 -34.01 13.59 18.85
C SER A 788 -33.45 13.76 17.43
N ALA A 789 -33.54 14.97 16.86
CA ALA A 789 -32.96 15.32 15.58
C ALA A 789 -31.42 15.37 15.65
N ARG A 790 -30.84 15.98 16.70
CA ARG A 790 -29.39 15.96 16.96
C ARG A 790 -28.88 14.52 17.07
N GLN A 791 -29.59 13.64 17.77
CA GLN A 791 -29.24 12.22 17.90
C GLN A 791 -29.23 11.51 16.53
N ARG A 792 -30.29 11.67 15.74
CA ARG A 792 -30.39 11.09 14.38
C ARG A 792 -29.31 11.61 13.43
N ILE A 793 -28.91 12.88 13.56
CA ILE A 793 -27.79 13.46 12.80
C ILE A 793 -26.47 12.82 13.22
N ILE A 794 -26.20 12.67 14.53
CA ILE A 794 -25.00 12.01 15.04
C ILE A 794 -24.93 10.55 14.56
N GLU A 795 -26.04 9.80 14.61
CA GLU A 795 -26.10 8.44 14.07
C GLU A 795 -25.85 8.38 12.55
N ALA A 796 -26.41 9.32 11.78
CA ALA A 796 -26.19 9.41 10.34
C ALA A 796 -24.72 9.77 10.00
N GLU A 797 -24.10 10.67 10.77
CA GLU A 797 -22.69 11.00 10.64
C GLU A 797 -21.78 9.84 11.04
N GLN A 798 -22.08 9.12 12.12
CA GLN A 798 -21.34 7.90 12.49
C GLN A 798 -21.43 6.83 11.40
N ARG A 799 -22.61 6.62 10.80
CA ARG A 799 -22.78 5.72 9.64
C ARG A 799 -21.94 6.18 8.45
N LEU A 800 -21.95 7.47 8.11
CA LEU A 800 -21.13 8.05 7.03
C LEU A 800 -19.62 8.03 7.33
N GLN A 801 -19.19 8.18 8.57
CA GLN A 801 -17.79 8.04 8.97
C GLN A 801 -17.34 6.57 8.88
N SER A 802 -18.20 5.62 9.28
CA SER A 802 -17.89 4.19 9.18
C SER A 802 -17.71 3.70 7.74
N SER A 803 -18.50 4.21 6.78
CA SER A 803 -18.36 3.87 5.36
C SER A 803 -17.15 4.54 4.71
N LYS A 804 -16.84 5.79 5.10
CA LYS A 804 -15.60 6.50 4.71
C LYS A 804 -14.34 5.88 5.34
N ALA A 805 -14.45 5.21 6.48
CA ALA A 805 -13.34 4.46 7.09
C ALA A 805 -13.06 3.16 6.31
N LYS A 806 -14.10 2.35 6.05
CA LYS A 806 -14.01 1.07 5.31
C LYS A 806 -13.41 1.22 3.90
N THR A 807 -13.72 2.32 3.21
CA THR A 807 -13.12 2.62 1.89
C THR A 807 -11.66 3.03 1.99
N LYS A 808 -11.27 3.82 3.01
CA LYS A 808 -9.86 4.21 3.23
C LYS A 808 -8.96 3.03 3.64
N SER A 809 -9.45 2.09 4.44
CA SER A 809 -8.69 0.88 4.80
C SER A 809 -8.41 -0.02 3.59
N GLY A 810 -9.38 -0.15 2.66
CA GLY A 810 -9.18 -0.89 1.41
C GLY A 810 -8.09 -0.28 0.52
N VAL A 811 -8.09 1.05 0.35
CA VAL A 811 -7.04 1.76 -0.42
C VAL A 811 -5.67 1.60 0.24
N LEU A 812 -5.58 1.69 1.56
CA LEU A 812 -4.32 1.47 2.29
C LEU A 812 -3.79 0.04 2.09
N MET A 813 -4.63 -0.98 2.23
CA MET A 813 -4.23 -2.37 2.05
C MET A 813 -3.76 -2.65 0.61
N LEU A 814 -4.48 -2.13 -0.39
CA LEU A 814 -4.08 -2.25 -1.80
C LEU A 814 -2.75 -1.52 -2.08
N SER A 815 -2.54 -0.34 -1.49
CA SER A 815 -1.26 0.39 -1.61
C SER A 815 -0.09 -0.36 -0.96
N ALA A 816 -0.33 -1.06 0.16
CA ALA A 816 0.69 -1.89 0.80
C ALA A 816 1.07 -3.10 -0.07
N VAL A 817 0.08 -3.82 -0.62
CA VAL A 817 0.32 -4.93 -1.56
C VAL A 817 1.08 -4.46 -2.81
N ALA A 818 0.68 -3.32 -3.39
CA ALA A 818 1.39 -2.72 -4.51
C ALA A 818 2.84 -2.34 -4.17
N THR A 819 3.10 -1.80 -2.97
CA THR A 819 4.45 -1.47 -2.50
C THR A 819 5.32 -2.72 -2.36
N VAL A 820 4.78 -3.82 -1.80
CA VAL A 820 5.51 -5.11 -1.71
C VAL A 820 5.81 -5.69 -3.09
N ALA A 821 4.87 -5.61 -4.04
CA ALA A 821 5.09 -6.07 -5.41
C ALA A 821 6.19 -5.27 -6.15
N ILE A 822 6.20 -3.94 -5.97
CA ILE A 822 7.23 -3.05 -6.52
C ILE A 822 8.60 -3.36 -5.89
N LEU A 823 8.66 -3.54 -4.56
CA LEU A 823 9.89 -3.93 -3.87
C LEU A 823 10.42 -5.29 -4.32
N GLY A 824 9.56 -6.28 -4.57
CA GLY A 824 9.95 -7.57 -5.13
C GLY A 824 10.55 -7.44 -6.52
N GLY A 825 9.91 -6.68 -7.42
CA GLY A 825 10.43 -6.42 -8.77
C GLY A 825 11.78 -5.70 -8.75
N LEU A 826 11.94 -4.67 -7.93
CA LEU A 826 13.19 -3.92 -7.78
C LEU A 826 14.30 -4.76 -7.13
N SER A 827 13.98 -5.55 -6.10
CA SER A 827 14.94 -6.43 -5.43
C SER A 827 15.47 -7.52 -6.38
N TRP A 828 14.61 -8.08 -7.22
CA TRP A 828 15.00 -9.02 -8.27
C TRP A 828 15.89 -8.37 -9.34
N ALA A 829 15.56 -7.15 -9.80
CA ALA A 829 16.36 -6.41 -10.77
C ALA A 829 17.74 -6.03 -10.22
N LEU A 830 17.83 -5.56 -8.97
CA LEU A 830 19.09 -5.23 -8.30
C LEU A 830 19.95 -6.49 -8.05
N ALA A 831 19.33 -7.61 -7.65
CA ALA A 831 20.03 -8.88 -7.49
C ALA A 831 20.67 -9.38 -8.80
N GLN A 832 20.07 -9.11 -9.97
CA GLN A 832 20.69 -9.47 -11.26
C GLN A 832 21.96 -8.67 -11.57
N GLN A 833 22.07 -7.42 -11.09
CA GLN A 833 23.24 -6.56 -11.27
C GLN A 833 24.34 -6.87 -10.25
N LEU A 834 23.98 -7.08 -8.98
CA LEU A 834 24.92 -7.32 -7.88
C LEU A 834 25.42 -8.77 -7.82
N ALA A 835 24.61 -9.73 -8.25
CA ALA A 835 24.97 -11.14 -8.37
C ALA A 835 24.87 -11.61 -9.83
N PRO A 836 25.93 -11.38 -10.67
CA PRO A 836 26.02 -11.99 -11.98
C PRO A 836 26.05 -13.52 -11.82
N SER A 837 25.06 -14.21 -12.40
CA SER A 837 24.93 -15.65 -12.20
C SER A 837 26.04 -16.43 -12.89
N ARG A 838 26.48 -17.51 -12.23
CA ARG A 838 27.35 -18.52 -12.84
C ARG A 838 26.53 -19.43 -13.75
N PHE A 839 27.08 -19.76 -14.89
CA PHE A 839 26.56 -20.75 -15.84
C PHE A 839 27.61 -21.83 -16.07
N MET A 840 27.17 -23.02 -16.44
CA MET A 840 28.03 -24.06 -16.98
C MET A 840 27.88 -24.07 -18.50
N ALA A 841 29.00 -23.89 -19.20
CA ALA A 841 29.13 -24.26 -20.61
C ALA A 841 29.63 -25.70 -20.70
N THR A 842 29.15 -26.45 -21.69
CA THR A 842 29.61 -27.82 -21.98
C THR A 842 29.94 -27.95 -23.47
N SER A 843 31.05 -28.60 -23.78
CA SER A 843 31.50 -28.92 -25.14
C SER A 843 32.04 -30.34 -25.18
N MET A 844 31.78 -31.07 -26.27
CA MET A 844 32.18 -32.47 -26.40
C MET A 844 33.14 -32.66 -27.57
N ILE A 845 34.28 -33.28 -27.28
CA ILE A 845 35.28 -33.68 -28.28
C ILE A 845 35.37 -35.21 -28.35
N THR A 846 35.64 -35.73 -29.55
CA THR A 846 35.72 -37.17 -29.80
C THR A 846 36.93 -37.56 -30.65
N ALA A 847 37.36 -38.80 -30.47
CA ALA A 847 38.44 -39.42 -31.25
C ALA A 847 37.90 -39.96 -32.59
N ASP A 848 38.41 -39.42 -33.70
CA ASP A 848 38.07 -39.81 -35.07
C ASP A 848 39.24 -40.60 -35.66
N GLY A 849 39.07 -41.91 -35.81
CA GLY A 849 40.05 -42.83 -36.41
C GLY A 849 40.15 -42.75 -37.94
N ARG A 850 39.58 -41.73 -38.59
CA ARG A 850 39.53 -41.55 -40.06
C ARG A 850 38.94 -42.76 -40.80
N GLY A 851 37.90 -43.36 -40.24
CA GLY A 851 37.24 -44.56 -40.77
C GLY A 851 37.82 -45.91 -40.29
N ARG A 852 38.83 -45.90 -39.42
CA ARG A 852 39.25 -47.08 -38.64
C ARG A 852 38.62 -47.00 -37.23
N GLU A 853 38.17 -48.15 -36.71
CA GLU A 853 37.81 -48.27 -35.30
C GLU A 853 39.06 -48.24 -34.41
N LEU A 854 39.00 -47.44 -33.34
CA LEU A 854 40.09 -47.26 -32.39
C LEU A 854 40.00 -48.32 -31.28
N ASN A 855 41.11 -48.99 -31.02
CA ASN A 855 41.24 -50.02 -29.99
C ASN A 855 41.15 -49.37 -28.59
N ALA A 856 40.62 -50.08 -27.60
CA ALA A 856 40.49 -49.60 -26.23
C ALA A 856 41.82 -49.07 -25.63
N LYS A 857 42.97 -49.62 -26.04
CA LYS A 857 44.29 -49.08 -25.68
C LYS A 857 44.53 -47.69 -26.29
N GLU A 858 44.32 -47.54 -27.59
CA GLU A 858 44.46 -46.27 -28.31
C GLU A 858 43.53 -45.19 -27.74
N LEU A 859 42.30 -45.56 -27.35
CA LEU A 859 41.35 -44.67 -26.67
C LEU A 859 41.81 -44.26 -25.26
N SER A 860 42.51 -45.15 -24.53
CA SER A 860 43.09 -44.83 -23.22
C SER A 860 44.35 -43.95 -23.32
N GLU A 861 45.16 -44.15 -24.35
CA GLU A 861 46.32 -43.30 -24.67
C GLU A 861 45.88 -41.91 -25.14
N TRP A 862 44.83 -41.84 -25.98
CA TRP A 862 44.17 -40.60 -26.38
C TRP A 862 43.67 -39.80 -25.17
N LYS A 863 42.98 -40.43 -24.21
CA LYS A 863 42.58 -39.78 -22.95
C LYS A 863 43.78 -39.22 -22.20
N THR A 864 44.75 -40.09 -21.91
CA THR A 864 45.96 -39.78 -21.14
C THR A 864 46.78 -38.65 -21.79
N TYR A 865 46.75 -38.54 -23.12
CA TYR A 865 47.34 -37.44 -23.86
C TYR A 865 46.59 -36.12 -23.63
N HIS A 866 45.27 -36.10 -23.76
CA HIS A 866 44.46 -34.88 -23.62
C HIS A 866 44.50 -34.31 -22.20
N GLU A 867 44.46 -35.16 -21.17
CA GLU A 867 44.65 -34.76 -19.77
C GLU A 867 46.03 -34.09 -19.54
N LYS A 868 47.08 -34.57 -20.22
CA LYS A 868 48.42 -33.96 -20.17
C LYS A 868 48.49 -32.63 -20.93
N VAL A 869 47.80 -32.48 -22.07
CA VAL A 869 47.78 -31.22 -22.82
C VAL A 869 47.08 -30.10 -22.05
N LEU A 870 46.00 -30.38 -21.32
CA LEU A 870 45.35 -29.38 -20.44
C LEU A 870 46.32 -28.82 -19.38
N ASN A 871 47.38 -29.57 -19.04
CA ASN A 871 48.40 -29.20 -18.07
C ASN A 871 49.71 -28.66 -18.71
N ASP A 872 49.84 -28.63 -20.04
CA ASP A 872 51.06 -28.17 -20.73
C ASP A 872 51.12 -26.61 -20.79
N PRO A 873 52.16 -25.96 -20.22
CA PRO A 873 52.35 -24.52 -20.33
C PRO A 873 52.36 -23.98 -21.77
N ARG A 874 52.76 -24.81 -22.76
CA ARG A 874 52.73 -24.45 -24.18
C ARG A 874 51.30 -24.36 -24.71
N PHE A 875 50.40 -25.24 -24.25
CA PHE A 875 48.98 -25.13 -24.56
C PHE A 875 48.38 -23.87 -23.94
N HIS A 876 48.73 -23.54 -22.69
CA HIS A 876 48.28 -22.31 -22.02
C HIS A 876 48.69 -21.05 -22.80
N GLN A 877 49.90 -21.02 -23.38
CA GLN A 877 50.32 -19.93 -24.27
C GLN A 877 49.49 -19.87 -25.57
N ILE A 878 49.32 -20.99 -26.27
CA ILE A 878 48.58 -21.03 -27.55
C ILE A 878 47.10 -20.66 -27.36
N ALA A 879 46.49 -21.08 -26.24
CA ALA A 879 45.16 -20.68 -25.84
C ALA A 879 45.09 -19.19 -25.48
N GLY A 880 46.07 -18.65 -24.73
CA GLY A 880 46.15 -17.23 -24.41
C GLY A 880 46.24 -16.33 -25.64
N GLU A 881 47.07 -16.70 -26.62
CA GLU A 881 47.13 -16.02 -27.92
C GLU A 881 45.80 -16.07 -28.68
N ARG A 882 45.04 -17.17 -28.57
CA ARG A 882 43.72 -17.29 -29.19
C ARG A 882 42.68 -16.42 -28.47
N TYR A 883 42.68 -16.38 -27.13
CA TYR A 883 41.84 -15.45 -26.36
C TYR A 883 42.14 -13.99 -26.69
N ALA A 884 43.42 -13.62 -26.82
CA ALA A 884 43.84 -12.29 -27.25
C ALA A 884 43.25 -11.92 -28.63
N ARG A 885 43.40 -12.81 -29.63
CA ARG A 885 42.87 -12.61 -30.99
C ARG A 885 41.33 -12.52 -31.05
N VAL A 886 40.62 -13.10 -30.07
CA VAL A 886 39.16 -13.08 -29.97
C VAL A 886 38.63 -11.90 -29.12
N GLY A 887 39.54 -11.12 -28.52
CA GLY A 887 39.22 -9.92 -27.72
C GLY A 887 39.01 -10.19 -26.23
N MET A 888 39.37 -11.36 -25.72
CA MET A 888 39.27 -11.73 -24.30
C MET A 888 40.57 -11.40 -23.56
N ALA A 889 40.83 -10.10 -23.36
CA ALA A 889 42.08 -9.60 -22.78
C ALA A 889 42.40 -10.20 -21.39
N GLU A 890 41.40 -10.43 -20.54
CA GLU A 890 41.55 -11.08 -19.23
C GLU A 890 42.23 -12.47 -19.31
N LEU A 891 41.99 -13.21 -20.39
CA LEU A 891 42.50 -14.56 -20.63
C LEU A 891 43.65 -14.59 -21.65
N SER A 892 44.19 -13.44 -22.02
CA SER A 892 45.29 -13.34 -23.00
C SER A 892 46.64 -13.88 -22.48
N SER A 893 46.82 -13.96 -21.16
CA SER A 893 48.07 -14.45 -20.55
C SER A 893 48.05 -15.95 -20.29
N PRO A 894 49.19 -16.67 -20.43
CA PRO A 894 49.25 -18.12 -20.13
C PRO A 894 48.87 -18.43 -18.67
N ALA A 895 49.21 -17.54 -17.73
CA ALA A 895 48.88 -17.68 -16.32
C ALA A 895 47.37 -17.60 -16.06
N ALA A 896 46.66 -16.69 -16.74
CA ALA A 896 45.20 -16.58 -16.63
C ALA A 896 44.48 -17.79 -17.25
N VAL A 897 44.97 -18.30 -18.39
CA VAL A 897 44.44 -19.56 -18.97
C VAL A 897 44.67 -20.74 -18.04
N LYS A 898 45.88 -20.88 -17.47
CA LYS A 898 46.14 -21.93 -16.47
C LYS A 898 45.18 -21.80 -15.29
N GLN A 899 45.01 -20.60 -14.74
CA GLN A 899 44.10 -20.37 -13.61
C GLN A 899 42.64 -20.70 -13.99
N LEU A 900 42.19 -20.41 -15.21
CA LEU A 900 40.86 -20.80 -15.69
C LEU A 900 40.72 -22.33 -15.76
N ILE A 901 41.73 -23.03 -16.24
CA ILE A 901 41.75 -24.51 -16.27
C ILE A 901 41.73 -25.06 -14.85
N ASP A 902 42.66 -24.64 -13.99
CA ASP A 902 42.83 -25.10 -12.60
C ASP A 902 41.61 -24.81 -11.69
N THR A 903 40.77 -23.81 -12.00
CA THR A 903 39.70 -23.34 -11.08
C THR A 903 38.27 -23.41 -11.63
N ARG A 904 38.07 -23.57 -12.94
CA ARG A 904 36.73 -23.49 -13.57
C ARG A 904 36.43 -24.59 -14.57
N LEU A 905 37.46 -25.23 -15.14
CA LEU A 905 37.30 -26.30 -16.12
C LEU A 905 37.29 -27.66 -15.41
N ASN A 906 36.33 -28.50 -15.74
CA ASN A 906 36.36 -29.92 -15.44
C ASN A 906 36.22 -30.73 -16.75
N ALA A 907 37.09 -31.73 -16.94
CA ALA A 907 37.27 -32.46 -18.19
C ALA A 907 36.96 -33.95 -17.98
N ASP A 908 35.66 -34.28 -17.97
CA ASP A 908 35.18 -35.63 -17.69
C ASP A 908 35.15 -36.51 -18.95
N GLN A 909 35.42 -37.80 -18.77
CA GLN A 909 35.25 -38.79 -19.83
C GLN A 909 33.84 -39.39 -19.78
N ARG A 910 33.03 -39.13 -20.81
CA ARG A 910 31.67 -39.71 -20.90
C ARG A 910 31.68 -41.14 -21.42
N ASN A 911 32.51 -41.43 -22.42
CA ASN A 911 32.66 -42.74 -23.07
C ASN A 911 34.13 -42.97 -23.50
N PRO A 912 34.55 -44.20 -23.81
CA PRO A 912 35.81 -44.47 -24.49
C PRO A 912 35.91 -43.65 -25.80
N GLY A 913 36.88 -42.74 -25.88
CA GLY A 913 37.04 -41.83 -27.03
C GLY A 913 36.18 -40.56 -27.02
N GLU A 914 35.43 -40.27 -25.95
CA GLU A 914 34.67 -39.03 -25.79
C GLU A 914 35.05 -38.29 -24.50
N MET A 915 35.44 -37.01 -24.62
CA MET A 915 35.74 -36.13 -23.50
C MET A 915 34.81 -34.93 -23.52
N VAL A 916 34.18 -34.64 -22.39
CA VAL A 916 33.29 -33.51 -22.18
C VAL A 916 34.05 -32.47 -21.37
N LEU A 917 34.32 -31.33 -22.00
CA LEU A 917 34.88 -30.16 -21.34
C LEU A 917 33.71 -29.33 -20.79
N THR A 918 33.71 -29.14 -19.47
CA THR A 918 32.71 -28.33 -18.75
C THR A 918 33.41 -27.13 -18.14
N LEU A 919 32.89 -25.92 -18.38
CA LEU A 919 33.46 -24.67 -17.88
C LEU A 919 32.42 -23.90 -17.08
N THR A 920 32.77 -23.49 -15.86
CA THR A 920 31.91 -22.65 -15.02
C THR A 920 32.36 -21.18 -15.08
N GLY A 921 31.46 -20.25 -15.40
CA GLY A 921 31.81 -18.84 -15.61
C GLY A 921 30.65 -17.89 -15.41
N TYR A 922 30.92 -16.58 -15.41
CA TYR A 922 29.92 -15.54 -15.18
C TYR A 922 29.28 -15.08 -16.50
N GLY A 923 27.96 -15.19 -16.60
CA GLY A 923 27.21 -14.88 -17.83
C GLY A 923 27.28 -16.01 -18.87
N SER A 924 26.14 -16.36 -19.46
CA SER A 924 26.01 -17.50 -20.38
C SER A 924 26.84 -17.31 -21.64
N THR A 925 26.54 -16.29 -22.46
CA THR A 925 27.24 -15.99 -23.72
C THR A 925 28.74 -15.75 -23.56
N ARG A 926 29.19 -15.24 -22.39
CA ARG A 926 30.61 -15.12 -22.05
C ARG A 926 31.23 -16.49 -21.81
N THR A 927 30.66 -17.30 -20.92
CA THR A 927 31.19 -18.63 -20.57
C THR A 927 31.18 -19.59 -21.76
N GLU A 928 30.14 -19.52 -22.59
CA GLU A 928 30.01 -20.28 -23.84
C GLU A 928 31.17 -19.97 -24.80
N ARG A 929 31.42 -18.68 -25.05
CA ARG A 929 32.51 -18.22 -25.91
C ARG A 929 33.89 -18.44 -25.29
N GLU A 930 34.02 -18.40 -23.95
CA GLU A 930 35.26 -18.74 -23.24
C GLU A 930 35.62 -20.23 -23.44
N LEU A 931 34.62 -21.13 -23.36
CA LEU A 931 34.83 -22.56 -23.62
C LEU A 931 35.03 -22.87 -25.10
N ASP A 932 34.30 -22.25 -26.02
CA ASP A 932 34.45 -22.51 -27.46
C ASP A 932 35.86 -22.20 -27.96
N VAL A 933 36.41 -21.04 -27.54
CA VAL A 933 37.80 -20.66 -27.85
C VAL A 933 38.79 -21.66 -27.26
N LEU A 934 38.53 -22.19 -26.06
CA LEU A 934 39.37 -23.22 -25.43
C LEU A 934 39.31 -24.54 -26.19
N THR A 935 38.12 -25.03 -26.54
CA THR A 935 37.93 -26.25 -27.32
C THR A 935 38.59 -26.14 -28.70
N VAL A 936 38.46 -25.01 -29.38
CA VAL A 936 39.10 -24.75 -30.68
C VAL A 936 40.64 -24.64 -30.53
N ALA A 937 41.15 -24.06 -29.46
CA ALA A 937 42.59 -24.07 -29.15
C ALA A 937 43.10 -25.50 -28.88
N PHE A 938 42.36 -26.27 -28.09
CA PHE A 938 42.71 -27.59 -27.61
C PHE A 938 42.71 -28.62 -28.74
N THR A 939 41.65 -28.66 -29.53
CA THR A 939 41.56 -29.53 -30.73
C THR A 939 42.60 -29.13 -31.79
N SER A 940 42.89 -27.84 -31.97
CA SER A 940 43.98 -27.37 -32.84
C SER A 940 45.34 -27.89 -32.37
N GLN A 941 45.64 -27.86 -31.07
CA GLN A 941 46.92 -28.34 -30.53
C GLN A 941 47.02 -29.87 -30.55
N ALA A 942 45.94 -30.56 -30.19
CA ALA A 942 45.84 -32.02 -30.25
C ALA A 942 46.08 -32.56 -31.67
N ASN A 943 45.51 -31.91 -32.69
CA ASN A 943 45.68 -32.31 -34.08
C ASN A 943 47.07 -31.94 -34.64
N ALA A 944 47.67 -30.83 -34.19
CA ALA A 944 49.05 -30.48 -34.56
C ALA A 944 50.06 -31.53 -34.07
N ALA A 945 49.80 -32.16 -32.92
CA ALA A 945 50.63 -33.22 -32.35
C ALA A 945 50.30 -34.64 -32.84
N GLN A 946 49.27 -34.83 -33.68
CA GLN A 946 48.74 -36.14 -34.09
C GLN A 946 49.82 -37.12 -34.58
N THR A 947 50.80 -36.65 -35.33
CA THR A 947 51.89 -37.46 -35.91
C THR A 947 52.93 -37.95 -34.89
N ALA A 948 52.92 -37.38 -33.67
CA ALA A 948 53.79 -37.78 -32.56
C ALA A 948 53.08 -38.69 -31.53
N ARG A 949 51.79 -39.00 -31.73
CA ARG A 949 51.03 -39.90 -30.86
C ARG A 949 50.92 -41.31 -31.45
N VAL A 950 50.85 -42.32 -30.58
CA VAL A 950 50.74 -43.74 -30.96
C VAL A 950 49.35 -44.09 -31.49
N ASP A 951 48.29 -43.44 -30.97
CA ASP A 951 46.90 -43.64 -31.41
C ASP A 951 46.66 -43.14 -32.86
N GLY A 952 47.37 -42.09 -33.26
CA GLY A 952 47.27 -41.46 -34.58
C GLY A 952 45.88 -40.91 -34.94
N SER A 953 44.93 -40.78 -34.00
CA SER A 953 43.56 -40.31 -34.29
C SER A 953 43.50 -38.80 -34.51
N VAL A 954 42.45 -38.34 -35.19
CA VAL A 954 42.06 -36.92 -35.20
C VAL A 954 41.18 -36.64 -33.98
N THR A 955 41.30 -35.45 -33.41
CA THR A 955 40.43 -34.97 -32.33
C THR A 955 39.43 -33.98 -32.93
N LYS A 956 38.15 -34.34 -32.90
CA LYS A 956 37.05 -33.62 -33.55
C LYS A 956 36.13 -33.01 -32.49
N ILE A 957 35.55 -31.84 -32.77
CA ILE A 957 34.47 -31.28 -31.96
C ILE A 957 33.18 -31.98 -32.40
N ALA A 958 32.55 -32.73 -31.49
CA ALA A 958 31.25 -33.36 -31.71
C ALA A 958 30.10 -32.44 -31.30
N GLU A 959 30.29 -31.67 -30.21
CA GLU A 959 29.38 -30.59 -29.82
C GLU A 959 30.18 -29.34 -29.43
N ALA A 960 29.95 -28.25 -30.16
CA ALA A 960 30.49 -26.92 -29.83
C ALA A 960 29.98 -26.48 -28.45
N ALA A 961 30.65 -25.50 -27.84
CA ALA A 961 30.26 -25.05 -26.51
C ALA A 961 28.82 -24.52 -26.51
N LYS A 962 28.01 -25.01 -25.56
CA LYS A 962 26.67 -24.50 -25.25
C LYS A 962 26.54 -24.30 -23.76
N THR A 963 25.87 -23.23 -23.34
CA THR A 963 25.47 -23.02 -21.96
C THR A 963 24.09 -23.59 -21.67
N GLY A 964 23.91 -24.10 -20.44
CA GLY A 964 22.59 -24.41 -19.92
C GLY A 964 21.75 -23.14 -19.76
N ASN A 965 20.45 -23.23 -20.04
CA ASN A 965 19.50 -22.12 -19.83
C ASN A 965 19.37 -21.72 -18.35
N GLU A 966 19.68 -22.63 -17.44
CA GLU A 966 19.58 -22.44 -16.00
C GLU A 966 20.93 -22.02 -15.39
N PRO A 967 20.97 -21.00 -14.53
CA PRO A 967 22.17 -20.64 -13.79
C PRO A 967 22.48 -21.72 -12.74
N LEU A 968 23.77 -22.01 -12.54
CA LEU A 968 24.23 -23.06 -11.61
C LEU A 968 24.05 -22.68 -10.13
N ASP A 969 23.74 -21.42 -9.85
CA ASP A 969 23.82 -20.83 -8.51
C ASP A 969 22.59 -19.98 -8.20
N ASN A 970 21.92 -20.34 -7.10
CA ASN A 970 20.75 -19.66 -6.56
C ASN A 970 21.09 -18.44 -5.69
N THR A 971 22.35 -17.99 -5.62
CA THR A 971 22.74 -16.71 -4.97
C THR A 971 21.85 -15.53 -5.35
N ARG A 972 21.33 -15.48 -6.58
CA ARG A 972 20.34 -14.46 -7.00
C ARG A 972 19.06 -14.47 -6.17
N LEU A 973 18.54 -15.64 -5.81
CA LEU A 973 17.38 -15.78 -4.94
C LEU A 973 17.70 -15.24 -3.53
N TYR A 974 18.85 -15.62 -2.97
CA TYR A 974 19.28 -15.16 -1.65
C TYR A 974 19.48 -13.63 -1.61
N TRP A 975 20.14 -13.04 -2.61
CA TRP A 975 20.30 -11.58 -2.69
C TRP A 975 18.97 -10.85 -2.89
N ALA A 976 18.07 -11.36 -3.74
CA ALA A 976 16.74 -10.78 -3.92
C ALA A 976 15.89 -10.86 -2.63
N LEU A 977 15.97 -11.98 -1.90
CA LEU A 977 15.26 -12.19 -0.63
C LEU A 977 15.82 -11.30 0.49
N ALA A 978 17.14 -11.11 0.56
CA ALA A 978 17.77 -10.19 1.52
C ALA A 978 17.45 -8.71 1.22
N MET A 979 17.48 -8.31 -0.05
CA MET A 979 17.03 -6.98 -0.51
C MET A 979 15.55 -6.73 -0.18
N LEU A 980 14.68 -7.71 -0.46
CA LEU A 980 13.27 -7.63 -0.12
C LEU A 980 13.04 -7.60 1.40
N GLY A 981 13.77 -8.40 2.18
CA GLY A 981 13.68 -8.42 3.65
C GLY A 981 14.06 -7.07 4.25
N THR A 982 15.18 -6.48 3.83
CA THR A 982 15.59 -5.13 4.28
C THR A 982 14.61 -4.04 3.83
N GLY A 983 14.09 -4.12 2.60
CA GLY A 983 13.03 -3.23 2.10
C GLY A 983 11.74 -3.32 2.92
N LEU A 984 11.30 -4.54 3.26
CA LEU A 984 10.15 -4.78 4.14
C LEU A 984 10.36 -4.21 5.54
N VAL A 985 11.54 -4.37 6.15
CA VAL A 985 11.84 -3.80 7.47
C VAL A 985 11.76 -2.26 7.44
N VAL A 986 12.26 -1.61 6.40
CA VAL A 986 12.17 -0.14 6.23
C VAL A 986 10.71 0.32 6.02
N CYS A 987 9.94 -0.40 5.19
CA CYS A 987 8.52 -0.11 4.99
C CYS A 987 7.69 -0.36 6.26
N PHE A 988 7.99 -1.41 7.03
CA PHE A 988 7.28 -1.71 8.27
C PHE A 988 7.63 -0.70 9.38
N GLY A 989 8.91 -0.31 9.50
CA GLY A 989 9.34 0.76 10.41
C GLY A 989 8.70 2.12 10.10
N THR A 990 8.63 2.50 8.83
CA THR A 990 7.93 3.74 8.43
C THR A 990 6.41 3.65 8.62
N ALA A 991 5.80 2.49 8.37
CA ALA A 991 4.39 2.23 8.67
C ALA A 991 4.08 2.30 10.18
N LEU A 992 4.94 1.74 11.04
CA LEU A 992 4.83 1.85 12.50
C LEU A 992 4.95 3.29 13.00
N LEU A 993 5.88 4.08 12.43
CA LEU A 993 6.02 5.50 12.76
C LEU A 993 4.79 6.32 12.35
N LEU A 994 4.22 6.05 11.17
CA LEU A 994 2.96 6.64 10.72
C LEU A 994 1.77 6.22 11.59
N TRP A 995 1.68 4.92 11.93
CA TRP A 995 0.64 4.40 12.80
C TRP A 995 0.72 4.98 14.22
N LYS A 996 1.92 5.11 14.80
CA LYS A 996 2.14 5.77 16.10
C LYS A 996 1.69 7.24 16.08
N LYS A 997 1.93 7.97 14.97
CA LYS A 997 1.40 9.33 14.76
C LYS A 997 -0.13 9.36 14.65
N LEU A 998 -0.72 8.45 13.86
CA LEU A 998 -2.17 8.37 13.66
C LEU A 998 -2.92 7.93 14.93
N ALA A 999 -2.37 6.98 15.70
CA ALA A 999 -2.89 6.56 16.99
C ALA A 999 -2.86 7.73 18.00
N GLY A 1000 -1.75 8.48 18.07
CA GLY A 1000 -1.64 9.69 18.90
C GLY A 1000 -2.55 10.85 18.46
N ALA A 1001 -2.96 10.90 17.18
CA ALA A 1001 -3.99 11.82 16.71
C ALA A 1001 -5.40 11.32 17.07
N LYS A 1002 -5.65 10.01 16.97
CA LYS A 1002 -6.93 9.38 17.33
C LYS A 1002 -7.22 9.50 18.83
N THR A 1003 -6.26 9.22 19.71
CA THR A 1003 -6.47 9.34 21.16
C THR A 1003 -6.70 10.78 21.60
N LYS A 1004 -6.06 11.76 20.96
CA LYS A 1004 -6.41 13.18 21.16
C LYS A 1004 -7.84 13.48 20.74
N PHE A 1005 -8.24 13.09 19.54
CA PHE A 1005 -9.61 13.30 19.05
C PHE A 1005 -10.66 12.63 19.96
N GLU A 1006 -10.41 11.39 20.41
CA GLU A 1006 -11.31 10.68 21.33
C GLU A 1006 -11.37 11.36 22.71
N HIS A 1007 -10.23 11.88 23.22
CA HIS A 1007 -10.21 12.65 24.46
C HIS A 1007 -10.92 14.00 24.33
N ASP A 1008 -10.69 14.75 23.25
CA ASP A 1008 -11.38 16.01 22.95
C ASP A 1008 -12.90 15.78 22.81
N THR A 1009 -13.31 14.64 22.22
CA THR A 1009 -14.73 14.25 22.11
C THR A 1009 -15.33 13.90 23.47
N GLN A 1010 -14.61 13.15 24.31
CA GLN A 1010 -15.04 12.83 25.69
C GLN A 1010 -15.14 14.10 26.56
N VAL A 1011 -14.18 15.01 26.45
CA VAL A 1011 -14.19 16.31 27.15
C VAL A 1011 -15.37 17.16 26.65
N ALA A 1012 -15.69 17.15 25.35
CA ALA A 1012 -16.86 17.82 24.81
C ALA A 1012 -18.18 17.21 25.31
N GLN A 1013 -18.29 15.88 25.42
CA GLN A 1013 -19.46 15.22 26.02
C GLN A 1013 -19.62 15.58 27.50
N LEU A 1014 -18.55 15.48 28.29
CA LEU A 1014 -18.55 15.86 29.71
C LEU A 1014 -18.90 17.35 29.92
N LEU A 1015 -18.54 18.23 28.98
CA LEU A 1015 -18.89 19.66 29.01
C LEU A 1015 -20.33 19.96 28.59
N ASP A 1016 -20.95 19.13 27.74
CA ASP A 1016 -22.39 19.22 27.44
C ASP A 1016 -23.20 18.64 28.61
N ASP A 1017 -22.82 17.48 29.17
CA ASP A 1017 -23.49 16.86 30.33
C ASP A 1017 -23.43 17.79 31.57
N ALA A 1018 -22.26 18.34 31.89
CA ALA A 1018 -22.09 19.27 33.02
C ALA A 1018 -22.87 20.59 32.86
N LYS A 1019 -23.30 20.97 31.64
CA LYS A 1019 -24.11 22.17 31.39
C LYS A 1019 -25.61 21.97 31.61
N TRP A 1020 -26.09 20.74 31.69
CA TRP A 1020 -27.53 20.43 31.77
C TRP A 1020 -27.94 19.63 33.01
N GLY A 1021 -27.17 19.73 34.10
CA GLY A 1021 -27.54 19.20 35.41
C GLY A 1021 -28.93 19.67 35.85
N THR A 1022 -29.88 18.74 35.95
CA THR A 1022 -31.28 19.02 36.30
C THR A 1022 -31.42 19.47 37.76
N PRO A 1023 -32.26 20.49 38.06
CA PRO A 1023 -32.43 21.02 39.42
C PRO A 1023 -33.35 20.13 40.28
N GLU A 1024 -33.07 18.83 40.34
CA GLU A 1024 -33.84 17.84 41.12
C GLU A 1024 -33.20 17.57 42.50
N PHE A 1025 -31.90 17.84 42.64
CA PHE A 1025 -31.07 17.72 43.86
C PHE A 1025 -31.46 18.67 45.03
N LEU A 1026 -32.64 19.30 45.00
CA LEU A 1026 -33.15 20.19 46.06
C LEU A 1026 -34.51 19.75 46.63
N LYS A 1027 -34.90 18.47 46.45
CA LYS A 1027 -36.16 17.93 47.01
C LYS A 1027 -36.03 16.79 48.02
N GLU A 1028 -34.89 16.11 48.14
CA GLU A 1028 -34.70 15.01 49.10
C GLU A 1028 -33.89 15.42 50.34
N THR A 1029 -34.47 16.30 51.16
CA THR A 1029 -33.94 16.62 52.51
C THR A 1029 -35.01 16.62 53.61
N GLU A 1030 -36.06 15.81 53.48
CA GLU A 1030 -37.01 15.54 54.59
C GLU A 1030 -37.14 14.04 54.94
N VAL A 1031 -36.55 13.68 56.09
CA VAL A 1031 -36.93 12.61 57.04
C VAL A 1031 -37.07 11.16 56.52
N PRO A 1032 -36.12 10.26 56.83
CA PRO A 1032 -36.32 8.81 56.73
C PRO A 1032 -36.98 8.22 57.99
N LYS A 1033 -37.96 7.31 57.81
CA LYS A 1033 -38.34 6.19 58.74
C LYS A 1033 -39.62 5.47 58.28
N GLN A 1034 -39.50 4.41 57.47
CA GLN A 1034 -40.58 3.39 57.42
C GLN A 1034 -40.15 2.01 56.89
N LYS A 1035 -39.46 1.92 55.74
CA LYS A 1035 -39.18 0.62 55.08
C LYS A 1035 -38.24 -0.33 55.84
N GLN A 1036 -37.46 0.15 56.80
CA GLN A 1036 -36.55 -0.70 57.58
C GLN A 1036 -37.29 -1.63 58.58
N ASN A 1037 -38.53 -1.29 58.97
CA ASN A 1037 -39.37 -2.10 59.86
C ASN A 1037 -40.04 -3.31 59.15
N GLU A 1038 -40.02 -3.34 57.82
CA GLU A 1038 -40.77 -4.34 57.04
C GLU A 1038 -39.93 -5.57 56.68
N GLN A 1039 -38.60 -5.44 56.66
CA GLN A 1039 -37.67 -6.58 56.55
C GLN A 1039 -37.41 -7.25 57.90
N GLN A 1040 -37.34 -6.50 59.00
CA GLN A 1040 -37.20 -7.09 60.35
C GLN A 1040 -38.46 -7.86 60.82
N ARG A 1041 -39.63 -7.60 60.21
CA ARG A 1041 -40.88 -8.37 60.40
C ARG A 1041 -41.02 -9.62 59.52
N LYS A 1042 -39.94 -10.04 58.85
CA LYS A 1042 -39.87 -11.30 58.07
C LYS A 1042 -38.71 -12.22 58.51
N ALA A 1043 -38.10 -11.93 59.66
CA ALA A 1043 -36.97 -12.66 60.24
C ALA A 1043 -37.21 -13.01 61.74
N ALA A 1044 -38.47 -12.95 62.17
CA ALA A 1044 -39.01 -13.36 63.46
C ALA A 1044 -40.49 -13.77 63.25
#